data_AF-A0A0G1JH46-F1
#
_entry.id   AF-A0A0G1JH46-F1
#
_cell.length_a   1.000
_cell.length_b   1.000
_cell.length_c   1.000
_cell.angle_alpha   90.00
_cell.angle_beta   90.00
_cell.angle_gamma   90.00
#
_symmetry.space_group_name_H-M   'P 1'
#
loop_
_entity.id
_entity.type
_entity.pdbx_description
1 polymer ?
#
loop_
_entity_poly.entity_id
_entity_poly.type
_entity_poly.pdbx_seq_one_letter_code
_entity_poly.pdbx_strand_id
1 'polypeptide(L)'
;MINWVVEAFESDQDFLRTYEENFQYILADEYQDTNSAQNRLLFALSSFWGTEANIFAVGDPNQCLPGDTKIHTNLGIKEIKEIRAGDKVLSAVGKGYTSYIAVTNIFKQKKKTRFITLTTESGKQIVATNNHKMFCFIPPNEMTKHWYNYLMFKEGVGWRLGITRSLSVRLKVEIGADKIVGIACHDTEWEARCNETILSLKYQIPTIVFKLRNGKVNQEYIDRVFSEFDTYGNAQRLADDLGINLNEPHYCRDATTLGKGRTKINFLMCSRSYRSMYTKAGLLEHPEILHEINIQTSNEKVLSKLTDLGFKLRNKNIGKGFRVTSTNIKKLYEIAEALEEELPGFIDIKSSIGTNSIQHRSARVMQIGNVLVGNYLPVLDGFKIKYEKVISRTDEIKEDVVYDLEVTPSHNFVANSIVVHNSIFRFQGASKENVAAFKNRFPGHTLVTLTDNYRSTPTILNSSASLLSESPLTPIVKLKDLPVKVVKLSSPILEDEFITDIIKKKIKQGVPPREIAVIVKENKDIENLANLFKNKNLPYRLQGGTNVLHTPLVSQFLKILTVVTTLQGPVDDIDLFTILNYPFFGLNPLSVLKIGRLAHQNKKTLVDTLLDDNPELDDKVVDVFRSLVSWNSKSATLTLTDIIQVILQESGLLRHILSLTQPLIELNRFGTLFEDVKSQAAAFRGLTLAGYVFNLQLMDENNIRLEEQSLLNDEDAVTLTTAHKAKGLEWHTVFIYRFADSYWGNKAGRQMIKLPPGIVTQNTDTEDKNAEERRLFYVALTRAKQQLYLTGSTQYPGSAKMIFPSMFLEDLPKENLKKLKTKQYESRAEKILAQQLTSSPLPTLVDGEKEFLTEIIKNFKLSPTSLNTFLECPYKFKLDHLYKIPRAKAPAMCFGTAVHFALEGLYLTLNNTGKLESKEDFLRDFEAALKKEILSDKDFKDRLTHGKKVLPDYYDRYEKEFELCLFTEKKFGDSLSSQVFLDDIPLSGKADRVDLTNKEDKHVRFVDYKTGKVRTRGEIEGTTQNSDGDYKRQLIFYHLLSELDQSFKYQVVQTELDFIEPKNGEFKKERFNIQKEEVEELKGVIKDSMKEIRSLNLDRTKDTTPCQRCDFRTHCWPEGLTGKT
;
A
#
# COMPACT_ATOMS: atom_id res chain seq x y z
N MET A 1 6.60 -1.01 -21.09
CA MET A 1 6.32 -2.14 -21.99
C MET A 1 5.55 -1.72 -23.26
N ILE A 2 4.28 -1.29 -23.21
CA ILE A 2 3.50 -0.91 -24.42
C ILE A 2 4.21 0.18 -25.25
N ASN A 3 4.78 1.20 -24.61
CA ASN A 3 5.53 2.24 -25.33
C ASN A 3 6.74 1.70 -26.11
N TRP A 4 7.41 0.65 -25.64
CA TRP A 4 8.52 0.03 -26.39
C TRP A 4 8.05 -0.67 -27.67
N VAL A 5 6.86 -1.30 -27.63
CA VAL A 5 6.25 -1.92 -28.81
C VAL A 5 5.81 -0.84 -29.81
N VAL A 6 5.22 0.25 -29.31
CA VAL A 6 4.85 1.41 -30.15
C VAL A 6 6.08 2.02 -30.80
N GLU A 7 7.17 2.22 -30.06
CA GLU A 7 8.45 2.72 -30.59
C GLU A 7 9.05 1.76 -31.63
N ALA A 8 8.95 0.44 -31.43
CA ALA A 8 9.39 -0.56 -32.41
C ALA A 8 8.56 -0.48 -33.71
N PHE A 9 7.23 -0.40 -33.61
CA PHE A 9 6.34 -0.22 -34.78
C PHE A 9 6.56 1.12 -35.50
N GLU A 10 6.93 2.18 -34.78
CA GLU A 10 7.24 3.49 -35.37
C GLU A 10 8.62 3.52 -36.04
N SER A 11 9.59 2.75 -35.54
CA SER A 11 10.97 2.73 -36.05
C SER A 11 11.22 1.67 -37.12
N ASP A 12 10.48 0.57 -37.13
CA ASP A 12 10.61 -0.53 -38.09
C ASP A 12 9.27 -0.80 -38.80
N GLN A 13 9.19 -0.32 -40.04
CA GLN A 13 7.98 -0.44 -40.87
C GLN A 13 7.76 -1.85 -41.40
N ASP A 14 8.81 -2.64 -41.61
CA ASP A 14 8.68 -4.02 -42.08
C ASP A 14 8.19 -4.93 -40.95
N PHE A 15 8.65 -4.65 -39.73
CA PHE A 15 8.10 -5.26 -38.52
C PHE A 15 6.63 -4.90 -38.32
N LEU A 16 6.24 -3.61 -38.46
CA LEU A 16 4.83 -3.21 -38.39
C LEU A 16 3.97 -3.94 -39.44
N ARG A 17 4.41 -3.99 -40.71
CA ARG A 17 3.67 -4.64 -41.81
C ARG A 17 3.40 -6.11 -41.54
N THR A 18 4.37 -6.82 -40.96
CA THR A 18 4.20 -8.23 -40.57
C THR A 18 3.01 -8.40 -39.61
N TYR A 19 2.81 -7.44 -38.70
CA TYR A 19 1.69 -7.48 -37.76
C TYR A 19 0.39 -6.98 -38.38
N GLU A 20 0.42 -5.96 -39.24
CA GLU A 20 -0.77 -5.48 -39.97
C GLU A 20 -1.36 -6.57 -40.89
N GLU A 21 -0.51 -7.39 -41.52
CA GLU A 21 -0.96 -8.55 -42.32
C GLU A 21 -1.66 -9.62 -41.48
N ASN A 22 -1.18 -9.84 -40.26
CA ASN A 22 -1.71 -10.84 -39.33
C ASN A 22 -2.99 -10.37 -38.61
N PHE A 23 -3.15 -9.06 -38.36
CA PHE A 23 -4.24 -8.49 -37.56
C PHE A 23 -5.18 -7.59 -38.39
N GLN A 24 -5.93 -8.18 -39.30
CA GLN A 24 -6.84 -7.45 -40.20
C GLN A 24 -8.16 -6.99 -39.55
N TYR A 25 -8.54 -7.58 -38.41
CA TYR A 25 -9.75 -7.27 -37.64
C TYR A 25 -9.39 -7.05 -36.17
N ILE A 26 -9.83 -5.92 -35.60
CA ILE A 26 -9.42 -5.52 -34.25
C ILE A 26 -10.65 -5.18 -33.40
N LEU A 27 -10.81 -5.87 -32.28
CA LEU A 27 -11.85 -5.61 -31.28
C LEU A 27 -11.24 -4.90 -30.06
N ALA A 28 -11.79 -3.74 -29.69
CA ALA A 28 -11.40 -2.94 -28.54
C ALA A 28 -12.56 -2.84 -27.54
N ASP A 29 -12.57 -3.73 -26.55
CA ASP A 29 -13.55 -3.71 -25.45
C ASP A 29 -13.18 -2.67 -24.39
N GLU A 30 -14.17 -2.13 -23.66
CA GLU A 30 -14.01 -1.08 -22.63
C GLU A 30 -13.20 0.14 -23.11
N TYR A 31 -13.51 0.61 -24.32
CA TYR A 31 -12.72 1.60 -25.03
C TYR A 31 -12.64 2.95 -24.29
N GLN A 32 -13.60 3.28 -23.41
CA GLN A 32 -13.49 4.45 -22.53
C GLN A 32 -12.31 4.38 -21.56
N ASP A 33 -11.80 3.19 -21.28
CA ASP A 33 -10.70 2.94 -20.33
C ASP A 33 -9.33 2.87 -21.02
N THR A 34 -9.25 2.99 -22.36
CA THR A 34 -7.96 2.94 -23.07
C THR A 34 -7.11 4.18 -22.82
N ASN A 35 -5.80 4.00 -22.67
CA ASN A 35 -4.86 5.11 -22.52
C ASN A 35 -4.17 5.49 -23.85
N SER A 36 -3.39 6.58 -23.85
CA SER A 36 -2.71 7.10 -25.04
C SER A 36 -1.78 6.06 -25.70
N ALA A 37 -1.06 5.26 -24.91
CA ALA A 37 -0.14 4.25 -25.43
C ALA A 37 -0.89 3.08 -26.10
N GLN A 38 -1.98 2.62 -25.49
CA GLN A 38 -2.85 1.58 -26.05
C GLN A 38 -3.53 2.04 -27.34
N ASN A 39 -3.98 3.30 -27.40
CA ASN A 39 -4.55 3.87 -28.61
C ASN A 39 -3.50 4.02 -29.73
N ARG A 40 -2.26 4.43 -29.42
CA ARG A 40 -1.16 4.47 -30.40
C ARG A 40 -0.87 3.10 -30.99
N LEU A 41 -0.84 2.06 -30.16
CA LEU A 41 -0.68 0.67 -30.61
C LEU A 41 -1.81 0.24 -31.54
N LEU A 42 -3.07 0.48 -31.13
CA LEU A 42 -4.27 0.16 -31.92
C LEU A 42 -4.22 0.85 -33.30
N PHE A 43 -3.81 2.12 -33.33
CA PHE A 43 -3.76 2.90 -34.56
C PHE A 43 -2.57 2.57 -35.46
N ALA A 44 -1.44 2.14 -34.89
CA ALA A 44 -0.32 1.63 -35.67
C ALA A 44 -0.74 0.35 -36.40
N LEU A 45 -1.36 -0.60 -35.70
CA LEU A 45 -1.84 -1.86 -36.28
C LEU A 45 -2.95 -1.67 -37.32
N SER A 46 -3.69 -0.56 -37.25
CA SER A 46 -4.76 -0.25 -38.19
C SER A 46 -4.31 0.74 -39.29
N SER A 47 -3.03 1.07 -39.36
CA SER A 47 -2.56 2.22 -40.14
C SER A 47 -2.64 1.99 -41.64
N PHE A 48 -2.34 0.77 -42.10
CA PHE A 48 -2.39 0.35 -43.50
C PHE A 48 -3.76 0.57 -44.15
N TRP A 49 -4.84 0.19 -43.46
CA TRP A 49 -6.22 0.31 -43.95
C TRP A 49 -6.86 1.68 -43.66
N GLY A 50 -6.21 2.51 -42.84
CA GLY A 50 -6.64 3.87 -42.54
C GLY A 50 -8.05 3.94 -41.96
N THR A 51 -8.95 4.65 -42.63
CA THR A 51 -10.35 4.84 -42.19
C THR A 51 -11.25 3.62 -42.47
N GLU A 52 -10.80 2.71 -43.34
CA GLU A 52 -11.51 1.48 -43.70
C GLU A 52 -11.03 0.27 -42.87
N ALA A 53 -10.22 0.50 -41.84
CA ALA A 53 -9.75 -0.56 -40.96
C ALA A 53 -10.93 -1.22 -40.22
N ASN A 54 -10.91 -2.55 -40.12
CA ASN A 54 -11.95 -3.31 -39.46
C ASN A 54 -11.80 -3.25 -37.92
N ILE A 55 -12.13 -2.11 -37.31
CA ILE A 55 -12.10 -1.94 -35.85
C ILE A 55 -13.50 -1.89 -35.27
N PHE A 56 -13.71 -2.57 -34.13
CA PHE A 56 -14.95 -2.53 -33.35
C PHE A 56 -14.66 -2.08 -31.91
N ALA A 57 -15.33 -1.04 -31.41
CA ALA A 57 -15.07 -0.46 -30.08
C ALA A 57 -16.35 -0.28 -29.22
N VAL A 58 -16.25 -0.45 -27.90
CA VAL A 58 -17.38 -0.47 -26.94
C VAL A 58 -17.18 0.55 -25.78
N GLY A 59 -18.13 1.44 -25.38
CA GLY A 59 -18.02 2.35 -24.20
C GLY A 59 -19.09 3.49 -23.95
N ASP A 60 -18.95 4.41 -22.97
CA ASP A 60 -19.97 5.44 -22.47
C ASP A 60 -19.51 6.96 -22.40
N PRO A 61 -20.30 8.01 -22.81
CA PRO A 61 -19.95 9.46 -22.84
C PRO A 61 -20.85 10.46 -22.03
N ASN A 62 -20.36 11.59 -21.42
CA ASN A 62 -21.24 12.59 -20.72
C ASN A 62 -20.66 14.05 -20.40
N GLN A 63 -21.01 15.15 -21.14
CA GLN A 63 -21.00 16.63 -20.80
C GLN A 63 -21.74 17.47 -21.90
N CYS A 64 -22.75 18.35 -21.61
CA CYS A 64 -23.58 18.98 -22.69
C CYS A 64 -24.41 20.27 -22.34
N LEU A 65 -25.05 20.91 -23.36
CA LEU A 65 -25.97 22.07 -23.37
C LEU A 65 -27.37 21.73 -23.94
N PRO A 66 -28.49 22.37 -23.56
CA PRO A 66 -29.82 22.11 -24.13
C PRO A 66 -29.96 22.39 -25.63
N GLY A 67 -30.82 21.66 -26.34
CA GLY A 67 -30.98 21.75 -27.79
C GLY A 67 -31.50 23.08 -28.37
N ASP A 68 -32.17 23.89 -27.56
CA ASP A 68 -32.69 25.22 -27.92
C ASP A 68 -31.67 26.36 -27.76
N THR A 69 -30.46 26.04 -27.28
CA THR A 69 -29.37 27.02 -27.10
C THR A 69 -29.02 27.69 -28.43
N LYS A 70 -29.01 29.04 -28.45
CA LYS A 70 -28.74 29.86 -29.64
C LYS A 70 -27.25 30.06 -29.85
N ILE A 71 -26.72 29.61 -30.97
CA ILE A 71 -25.31 29.71 -31.36
C ILE A 71 -25.15 30.75 -32.46
N HIS A 72 -24.19 31.66 -32.28
CA HIS A 72 -23.86 32.69 -33.29
C HIS A 72 -22.99 32.08 -34.39
N THR A 73 -23.45 32.12 -35.64
CA THR A 73 -22.70 31.61 -36.81
C THR A 73 -22.42 32.72 -37.82
N ASN A 74 -21.53 32.47 -38.78
CA ASN A 74 -21.27 33.41 -39.88
C ASN A 74 -22.47 33.64 -40.82
N LEU A 75 -23.51 32.79 -40.73
CA LEU A 75 -24.75 32.87 -41.50
C LEU A 75 -25.94 33.36 -40.65
N GLY A 76 -25.70 33.80 -39.42
CA GLY A 76 -26.75 34.22 -38.47
C GLY A 76 -26.84 33.31 -37.24
N ILE A 77 -27.83 33.55 -36.39
CA ILE A 77 -28.04 32.78 -35.16
C ILE A 77 -28.85 31.52 -35.49
N LYS A 78 -28.36 30.36 -35.04
CA LYS A 78 -29.03 29.04 -35.18
C LYS A 78 -29.20 28.38 -33.82
N GLU A 79 -30.08 27.39 -33.71
CA GLU A 79 -30.12 26.53 -32.52
C GLU A 79 -28.98 25.50 -32.55
N ILE A 80 -28.43 25.12 -31.39
CA ILE A 80 -27.32 24.17 -31.29
C ILE A 80 -27.66 22.82 -31.95
N LYS A 81 -28.95 22.42 -31.91
CA LYS A 81 -29.46 21.22 -32.58
C LYS A 81 -29.40 21.27 -34.12
N GLU A 82 -29.23 22.47 -34.69
CA GLU A 82 -29.17 22.72 -36.14
C GLU A 82 -27.73 22.92 -36.64
N ILE A 83 -26.77 23.06 -35.73
CA ILE A 83 -25.35 23.20 -36.05
C ILE A 83 -24.84 21.88 -36.64
N ARG A 84 -23.96 21.97 -37.64
CA ARG A 84 -23.29 20.83 -38.29
C ARG A 84 -21.77 21.00 -38.24
N ALA A 85 -21.03 19.90 -38.27
CA ALA A 85 -19.57 19.95 -38.41
C ALA A 85 -19.21 20.73 -39.68
N GLY A 86 -18.22 21.62 -39.58
CA GLY A 86 -17.85 22.58 -40.63
C GLY A 86 -18.56 23.93 -40.56
N ASP A 87 -19.70 24.05 -39.87
CA ASP A 87 -20.32 25.36 -39.62
C ASP A 87 -19.35 26.25 -38.82
N LYS A 88 -19.26 27.53 -39.17
CA LYS A 88 -18.39 28.47 -38.46
C LYS A 88 -19.17 29.20 -37.38
N VAL A 89 -18.80 28.95 -36.13
CA VAL A 89 -19.38 29.58 -34.95
C VAL A 89 -18.50 30.71 -34.46
N LEU A 90 -19.12 31.72 -33.86
CA LEU A 90 -18.41 32.85 -33.28
C LEU A 90 -17.72 32.40 -31.98
N SER A 91 -16.41 32.63 -31.89
CA SER A 91 -15.58 32.25 -30.75
C SER A 91 -14.74 33.44 -30.28
N ALA A 92 -14.41 33.44 -28.98
CA ALA A 92 -13.48 34.39 -28.41
C ALA A 92 -12.03 33.96 -28.65
N VAL A 93 -11.23 34.86 -29.21
CA VAL A 93 -9.85 34.60 -29.66
C VAL A 93 -8.81 35.41 -28.89
N GLY A 94 -9.18 35.83 -27.69
CA GLY A 94 -8.31 36.56 -26.77
C GLY A 94 -8.44 38.09 -26.89
N LYS A 95 -8.09 38.80 -25.82
CA LYS A 95 -8.13 40.26 -25.70
C LYS A 95 -9.50 40.89 -26.00
N GLY A 96 -10.61 40.19 -25.76
CA GLY A 96 -11.95 40.70 -26.04
C GLY A 96 -12.36 40.69 -27.52
N TYR A 97 -11.55 40.08 -28.40
CA TYR A 97 -11.87 39.95 -29.82
C TYR A 97 -12.55 38.61 -30.13
N THR A 98 -13.29 38.57 -31.23
CA THR A 98 -13.95 37.37 -31.74
C THR A 98 -13.48 37.00 -33.15
N SER A 99 -13.72 35.76 -33.54
CA SER A 99 -13.54 35.25 -34.89
C SER A 99 -14.48 34.08 -35.15
N TYR A 100 -14.73 33.78 -36.42
CA TYR A 100 -15.53 32.64 -36.84
C TYR A 100 -14.66 31.41 -37.02
N ILE A 101 -14.89 30.39 -36.20
CA ILE A 101 -14.09 29.16 -36.14
C ILE A 101 -14.99 27.97 -36.48
N ALA A 102 -14.48 27.05 -37.28
CA ALA A 102 -15.25 25.87 -37.68
C ALA A 102 -15.48 24.93 -36.49
N VAL A 103 -16.70 24.44 -36.37
CA VAL A 103 -17.04 23.33 -35.49
C VAL A 103 -16.42 22.06 -36.06
N THR A 104 -15.58 21.39 -35.29
CA THR A 104 -14.94 20.16 -35.72
C THR A 104 -15.85 18.96 -35.50
N ASN A 105 -16.53 18.88 -34.35
CA ASN A 105 -17.41 17.77 -33.98
C ASN A 105 -18.64 18.22 -33.19
N ILE A 106 -19.67 17.38 -33.16
CA ILE A 106 -20.90 17.61 -32.42
C ILE A 106 -21.27 16.36 -31.66
N PHE A 107 -21.56 16.51 -30.38
CA PHE A 107 -22.06 15.46 -29.50
C PHE A 107 -23.53 15.68 -29.19
N LYS A 108 -24.31 14.60 -29.08
CA LYS A 108 -25.75 14.63 -28.79
C LYS A 108 -26.12 13.46 -27.87
N GLN A 109 -26.86 13.75 -26.80
CA GLN A 109 -27.32 12.76 -25.82
C GLN A 109 -28.65 13.17 -25.21
N LYS A 110 -29.51 12.22 -24.81
CA LYS A 110 -30.69 12.51 -23.98
C LYS A 110 -30.35 12.22 -22.52
N LYS A 111 -30.61 13.15 -21.60
CA LYS A 111 -30.17 13.02 -20.19
C LYS A 111 -31.11 13.72 -19.21
N LYS A 112 -31.36 13.07 -18.06
CA LYS A 112 -31.97 13.67 -16.86
C LYS A 112 -30.88 14.16 -15.90
N THR A 113 -30.80 15.47 -15.69
CA THR A 113 -29.74 16.07 -14.84
C THR A 113 -30.18 17.43 -14.29
N ARG A 114 -29.39 17.98 -13.35
CA ARG A 114 -29.54 19.36 -12.85
C ARG A 114 -29.05 20.34 -13.91
N PHE A 115 -29.94 21.18 -14.39
CA PHE A 115 -29.66 22.33 -15.23
C PHE A 115 -29.55 23.59 -14.38
N ILE A 116 -28.60 24.46 -14.71
CA ILE A 116 -28.40 25.75 -14.06
C ILE A 116 -28.61 26.82 -15.12
N THR A 117 -29.48 27.78 -14.80
CA THR A 117 -29.76 28.95 -15.61
C THR A 117 -29.14 30.17 -14.95
N LEU A 118 -28.32 30.92 -15.68
CA LEU A 118 -27.70 32.16 -15.23
C LEU A 118 -28.19 33.33 -16.08
N THR A 119 -28.59 34.44 -15.45
CA THR A 119 -29.00 35.67 -16.14
C THR A 119 -28.03 36.81 -15.83
N THR A 120 -27.58 37.53 -16.86
CA THR A 120 -26.71 38.71 -16.72
C THR A 120 -27.49 40.02 -16.62
N GLU A 121 -26.83 41.12 -16.26
CA GLU A 121 -27.44 42.46 -16.11
C GLU A 121 -28.10 43.00 -17.37
N SER A 122 -27.65 42.59 -18.57
CA SER A 122 -28.29 42.93 -19.84
C SER A 122 -29.46 42.01 -20.23
N GLY A 123 -29.81 41.04 -19.37
CA GLY A 123 -30.90 40.09 -19.58
C GLY A 123 -30.52 38.84 -20.40
N LYS A 124 -29.23 38.63 -20.71
CA LYS A 124 -28.78 37.43 -21.44
C LYS A 124 -28.80 36.22 -20.51
N GLN A 125 -29.27 35.07 -21.03
CA GLN A 125 -29.49 33.86 -20.25
C GLN A 125 -28.76 32.66 -20.85
N ILE A 126 -28.04 31.90 -20.03
CA ILE A 126 -27.44 30.62 -20.42
C ILE A 126 -27.97 29.51 -19.53
N VAL A 127 -28.35 28.39 -20.15
CA VAL A 127 -28.79 27.16 -19.47
C VAL A 127 -27.81 26.05 -19.81
N ALA A 128 -27.29 25.36 -18.80
CA ALA A 128 -26.36 24.25 -19.02
C ALA A 128 -26.46 23.19 -17.92
N THR A 129 -25.93 21.99 -18.17
CA THR A 129 -25.81 20.97 -17.11
C THR A 129 -24.88 21.46 -16.02
N ASN A 130 -25.13 21.09 -14.75
CA ASN A 130 -24.36 21.53 -13.58
C ASN A 130 -22.82 21.40 -13.69
N ASN A 131 -22.34 20.43 -14.47
CA ASN A 131 -20.92 20.18 -14.72
C ASN A 131 -20.34 20.88 -15.96
N HIS A 132 -21.16 21.59 -16.77
CA HIS A 132 -20.68 22.29 -17.96
C HIS A 132 -19.71 23.41 -17.61
N LYS A 133 -18.63 23.55 -18.38
CA LYS A 133 -17.54 24.49 -18.10
C LYS A 133 -17.85 25.89 -18.63
N MET A 134 -17.68 26.86 -17.75
CA MET A 134 -17.89 28.27 -17.97
C MET A 134 -16.59 29.04 -17.74
N PHE A 135 -16.49 30.20 -18.37
CA PHE A 135 -15.47 31.18 -18.04
C PHE A 135 -16.07 32.18 -17.05
N CYS A 136 -15.45 32.31 -15.89
CA CYS A 136 -15.93 33.19 -14.83
C CYS A 136 -14.82 34.14 -14.36
N PHE A 137 -15.09 35.45 -14.44
CA PHE A 137 -14.20 36.49 -13.95
C PHE A 137 -14.63 36.97 -12.56
N ILE A 138 -13.66 37.05 -11.64
CA ILE A 138 -13.84 37.57 -10.28
C ILE A 138 -12.94 38.81 -10.13
N PRO A 139 -13.50 40.01 -9.96
CA PRO A 139 -12.73 41.23 -9.82
C PRO A 139 -11.81 41.20 -8.58
N PRO A 140 -10.52 41.56 -8.72
CA PRO A 140 -9.63 41.67 -7.57
C PRO A 140 -10.01 42.89 -6.73
N ASN A 141 -10.07 42.73 -5.41
CA ASN A 141 -10.30 43.80 -4.44
C ASN A 141 -11.69 44.50 -4.51
N GLU A 142 -12.65 43.99 -5.30
CA GLU A 142 -14.00 44.52 -5.32
C GLU A 142 -14.84 43.97 -4.16
N MET A 143 -15.61 44.82 -3.50
CA MET A 143 -16.62 44.42 -2.52
C MET A 143 -17.99 44.35 -3.19
N THR A 144 -18.64 43.20 -3.13
CA THR A 144 -19.98 43.00 -3.66
C THR A 144 -21.05 43.59 -2.74
N LYS A 145 -22.22 43.87 -3.32
CA LYS A 145 -23.42 44.19 -2.54
C LYS A 145 -23.92 42.97 -1.77
N HIS A 146 -23.74 41.78 -2.34
CA HIS A 146 -24.09 40.49 -1.74
C HIS A 146 -23.03 39.97 -0.77
N TRP A 147 -23.45 39.06 0.10
CA TRP A 147 -22.63 38.29 1.02
C TRP A 147 -22.48 36.85 0.54
N TYR A 148 -21.25 36.38 0.45
CA TYR A 148 -20.94 35.00 0.10
C TYR A 148 -20.66 34.17 1.34
N ASN A 149 -21.26 32.97 1.39
CA ASN A 149 -20.63 31.88 2.12
C ASN A 149 -19.50 31.32 1.26
N TYR A 150 -18.38 30.97 1.90
CA TYR A 150 -17.24 30.39 1.21
C TYR A 150 -16.64 29.24 2.00
N LEU A 151 -16.02 28.34 1.26
CA LEU A 151 -15.04 27.38 1.77
C LEU A 151 -13.64 27.89 1.45
N MET A 152 -12.77 27.94 2.45
CA MET A 152 -11.37 28.32 2.30
C MET A 152 -10.49 27.14 2.69
N PHE A 153 -9.50 26.86 1.87
CA PHE A 153 -8.59 25.73 2.04
C PHE A 153 -7.20 26.19 2.47
N LYS A 154 -6.62 25.42 3.38
CA LYS A 154 -5.20 25.47 3.71
C LYS A 154 -4.66 24.05 3.78
N GLU A 155 -3.76 23.69 2.88
CA GLU A 155 -3.20 22.35 2.84
C GLU A 155 -2.39 22.05 4.11
N GLY A 156 -2.48 20.81 4.57
CA GLY A 156 -1.94 20.39 5.87
C GLY A 156 -2.82 20.82 7.06
N VAL A 157 -3.89 21.59 6.85
CA VAL A 157 -4.86 21.97 7.90
C VAL A 157 -6.27 21.51 7.53
N GLY A 158 -6.77 21.88 6.35
CA GLY A 158 -8.08 21.49 5.84
C GLY A 158 -8.95 22.65 5.40
N TRP A 159 -10.27 22.48 5.49
CA TRP A 159 -11.26 23.45 5.03
C TRP A 159 -11.95 24.16 6.19
N ARG A 160 -12.18 25.46 6.01
CA ARG A 160 -13.04 26.26 6.90
C ARG A 160 -14.16 26.91 6.13
N LEU A 161 -15.27 27.14 6.82
CA LEU A 161 -16.40 27.92 6.35
C LEU A 161 -16.25 29.37 6.79
N GLY A 162 -16.81 30.29 6.02
CA GLY A 162 -16.76 31.70 6.34
C GLY A 162 -17.78 32.54 5.57
N ILE A 163 -17.95 33.79 5.98
CA ILE A 163 -18.69 34.82 5.23
C ILE A 163 -17.82 35.99 4.75
N THR A 164 -18.09 36.48 3.54
CA THR A 164 -17.41 37.65 2.99
C THR A 164 -18.18 38.36 1.90
N ARG A 165 -17.92 39.66 1.73
CA ARG A 165 -18.34 40.44 0.56
C ARG A 165 -17.29 40.48 -0.55
N SER A 166 -16.15 39.82 -0.37
CA SER A 166 -15.10 39.75 -1.39
C SER A 166 -14.22 38.52 -1.18
N LEU A 167 -14.39 37.53 -2.05
CA LEU A 167 -13.62 36.27 -1.99
C LEU A 167 -12.11 36.55 -2.14
N SER A 168 -11.72 37.46 -3.04
CA SER A 168 -10.32 37.78 -3.31
C SER A 168 -9.65 38.52 -2.14
N VAL A 169 -10.33 39.51 -1.54
CA VAL A 169 -9.81 40.21 -0.36
C VAL A 169 -9.73 39.25 0.83
N ARG A 170 -10.78 38.44 1.06
CA ARG A 170 -10.83 37.55 2.21
C ARG A 170 -9.68 36.55 2.22
N LEU A 171 -9.35 35.95 1.07
CA LEU A 171 -8.19 35.04 0.97
C LEU A 171 -6.87 35.78 1.24
N LYS A 172 -6.68 37.01 0.76
CA LYS A 172 -5.44 37.79 0.97
C LYS A 172 -5.19 38.11 2.44
N VAL A 173 -6.25 38.36 3.22
CA VAL A 173 -6.12 38.70 4.64
C VAL A 173 -5.81 37.45 5.50
N GLU A 174 -6.17 36.25 5.05
CA GLU A 174 -5.88 35.01 5.79
C GLU A 174 -4.46 34.49 5.48
N ILE A 175 -3.52 34.74 6.39
CA ILE A 175 -2.11 34.37 6.20
C ILE A 175 -1.96 32.84 6.11
N GLY A 176 -1.56 32.36 4.93
CA GLY A 176 -1.23 30.97 4.67
C GLY A 176 -2.38 30.12 4.14
N ALA A 177 -3.53 30.70 3.78
CA ALA A 177 -4.57 30.00 3.01
C ALA A 177 -4.23 29.93 1.51
N ASP A 178 -4.64 28.84 0.85
CA ASP A 178 -4.26 28.52 -0.53
C ASP A 178 -5.32 28.95 -1.56
N LYS A 179 -6.58 28.56 -1.33
CA LYS A 179 -7.70 28.80 -2.25
C LYS A 179 -9.01 29.09 -1.50
N ILE A 180 -9.92 29.78 -2.19
CA ILE A 180 -11.27 30.09 -1.70
C ILE A 180 -12.31 29.79 -2.79
N VAL A 181 -13.38 29.12 -2.38
CA VAL A 181 -14.52 28.71 -3.22
C VAL A 181 -15.77 29.35 -2.62
N GLY A 182 -16.45 30.23 -3.35
CA GLY A 182 -17.78 30.68 -2.96
C GLY A 182 -18.78 29.53 -3.14
N ILE A 183 -19.70 29.35 -2.18
CA ILE A 183 -20.67 28.24 -2.21
C ILE A 183 -22.13 28.70 -2.21
N ALA A 184 -22.41 29.90 -1.71
CA ALA A 184 -23.73 30.50 -1.70
C ALA A 184 -23.63 32.02 -1.68
N CYS A 185 -24.68 32.71 -2.11
CA CYS A 185 -24.79 34.16 -2.21
C CYS A 185 -26.10 34.62 -1.56
N HIS A 186 -26.04 35.68 -0.76
CA HIS A 186 -27.16 36.23 0.03
C HIS A 186 -27.20 37.74 -0.04
N ASP A 187 -28.36 38.34 0.16
CA ASP A 187 -28.53 39.80 0.11
C ASP A 187 -28.07 40.47 1.40
N THR A 188 -28.23 39.79 2.54
CA THR A 188 -27.90 40.32 3.86
C THR A 188 -26.79 39.52 4.57
N GLU A 189 -26.08 40.18 5.50
CA GLU A 189 -25.08 39.52 6.34
C GLU A 189 -25.72 38.44 7.23
N TRP A 190 -26.93 38.71 7.72
CA TRP A 190 -27.65 37.81 8.62
C TRP A 190 -28.08 36.51 7.95
N GLU A 191 -28.55 36.56 6.71
CA GLU A 191 -28.82 35.35 5.92
C GLU A 191 -27.55 34.54 5.69
N ALA A 192 -26.45 35.20 5.32
CA ALA A 192 -25.17 34.54 5.14
C ALA A 192 -24.65 33.91 6.45
N ARG A 193 -24.80 34.56 7.60
CA ARG A 193 -24.42 34.04 8.92
C ARG A 193 -25.31 32.87 9.35
N CYS A 194 -26.62 32.97 9.11
CA CYS A 194 -27.57 31.90 9.38
C CYS A 194 -27.19 30.66 8.56
N ASN A 195 -26.98 30.83 7.26
CA ASN A 195 -26.56 29.76 6.37
C ASN A 195 -25.15 29.22 6.73
N GLU A 196 -24.20 30.08 7.11
CA GLU A 196 -22.89 29.65 7.64
C GLU A 196 -23.04 28.72 8.84
N THR A 197 -23.91 29.08 9.79
CA THR A 197 -24.14 28.29 11.00
C THR A 197 -24.82 26.96 10.66
N ILE A 198 -25.85 26.98 9.82
CA ILE A 198 -26.56 25.76 9.38
C ILE A 198 -25.59 24.82 8.67
N LEU A 199 -24.81 25.32 7.72
CA LEU A 199 -23.85 24.51 6.96
C LEU A 199 -22.71 24.00 7.85
N SER A 200 -22.20 24.84 8.76
CA SER A 200 -21.16 24.44 9.72
C SER A 200 -21.63 23.30 10.61
N LEU A 201 -22.86 23.36 11.13
CA LEU A 201 -23.42 22.30 11.98
C LEU A 201 -23.81 21.05 11.19
N LYS A 202 -24.47 21.20 10.04
CA LYS A 202 -24.93 20.08 9.20
C LYS A 202 -23.75 19.29 8.62
N TYR A 203 -22.72 20.00 8.16
CA TYR A 203 -21.57 19.38 7.52
C TYR A 203 -20.37 19.25 8.43
N GLN A 204 -20.38 19.77 9.66
CA GLN A 204 -19.26 19.72 10.62
C GLN A 204 -17.98 20.37 10.07
N ILE A 205 -18.11 21.59 9.54
CA ILE A 205 -17.00 22.38 8.99
C ILE A 205 -16.72 23.57 9.92
N PRO A 206 -15.51 23.72 10.47
CA PRO A 206 -15.16 24.83 11.36
C PRO A 206 -15.29 26.20 10.70
N THR A 207 -15.74 27.20 11.46
CA THR A 207 -15.80 28.61 11.03
C THR A 207 -14.59 29.44 11.50
N ILE A 208 -13.74 28.88 12.36
CA ILE A 208 -12.57 29.55 12.96
C ILE A 208 -11.44 29.80 11.94
N VAL A 209 -10.64 30.84 12.18
CA VAL A 209 -9.47 31.20 11.35
C VAL A 209 -8.33 30.19 11.45
N PHE A 210 -7.51 30.07 10.41
CA PHE A 210 -6.38 29.14 10.37
C PHE A 210 -5.17 29.58 11.19
N LYS A 211 -5.04 30.90 11.41
CA LYS A 211 -3.96 31.49 12.20
C LYS A 211 -4.51 32.61 13.06
N LEU A 212 -3.94 32.72 14.26
CA LEU A 212 -4.30 33.76 15.21
C LEU A 212 -4.09 35.17 14.64
N ARG A 213 -5.03 36.07 14.91
CA ARG A 213 -4.90 37.51 14.66
C ARG A 213 -5.00 38.23 16.00
N ASN A 214 -3.87 38.66 16.57
CA ASN A 214 -3.75 39.47 17.80
C ASN A 214 -4.88 39.23 18.85
N GLY A 215 -4.94 38.04 19.46
CA GLY A 215 -6.02 37.65 20.39
C GLY A 215 -5.65 36.53 21.39
N LYS A 216 -6.51 36.29 22.38
CA LYS A 216 -6.27 35.46 23.60
C LYS A 216 -6.34 33.93 23.43
N VAL A 217 -6.47 33.40 22.21
CA VAL A 217 -6.58 31.94 21.96
C VAL A 217 -5.24 31.43 21.44
N ASN A 218 -4.70 30.34 22.00
CA ASN A 218 -3.46 29.75 21.50
C ASN A 218 -3.69 29.02 20.16
N GLN A 219 -2.69 29.01 19.27
CA GLN A 219 -2.71 28.28 17.99
C GLN A 219 -3.01 26.79 18.20
N GLU A 220 -2.55 26.20 19.31
CA GLU A 220 -2.81 24.81 19.70
C GLU A 220 -4.31 24.47 19.75
N TYR A 221 -5.15 25.39 20.26
CA TYR A 221 -6.60 25.17 20.30
C TYR A 221 -7.26 25.25 18.93
N ILE A 222 -6.73 26.11 18.05
CA ILE A 222 -7.19 26.20 16.65
C ILE A 222 -6.86 24.88 15.94
N ASP A 223 -5.62 24.42 16.07
CA ASP A 223 -5.15 23.18 15.46
C ASP A 223 -5.95 21.97 15.97
N ARG A 224 -6.29 21.96 17.27
CA ARG A 224 -7.20 20.95 17.85
C ARG A 224 -8.58 20.97 17.19
N VAL A 225 -9.20 22.13 16.96
CA VAL A 225 -10.51 22.19 16.27
C VAL A 225 -10.43 21.56 14.88
N PHE A 226 -9.36 21.80 14.12
CA PHE A 226 -9.20 21.19 12.80
C PHE A 226 -8.83 19.69 12.85
N SER A 227 -8.24 19.19 13.94
CA SER A 227 -7.93 17.76 14.08
C SER A 227 -9.12 16.91 14.55
N GLU A 228 -10.11 17.51 15.20
CA GLU A 228 -11.30 16.80 15.70
C GLU A 228 -12.36 16.54 14.60
N PHE A 229 -12.32 17.28 13.49
CA PHE A 229 -13.28 17.14 12.39
C PHE A 229 -12.59 16.77 11.07
N ASP A 230 -13.19 15.85 10.30
CA ASP A 230 -12.77 15.53 8.93
C ASP A 230 -13.19 16.64 7.96
N THR A 231 -12.51 17.78 8.03
CA THR A 231 -12.85 18.95 7.21
C THR A 231 -12.70 18.71 5.71
N TYR A 232 -11.93 17.71 5.29
CA TYR A 232 -11.75 17.33 3.89
C TYR A 232 -12.99 16.62 3.36
N GLY A 233 -13.39 15.50 3.98
CA GLY A 233 -14.59 14.76 3.58
C GLY A 233 -15.86 15.60 3.77
N ASN A 234 -15.92 16.40 4.84
CA ASN A 234 -17.07 17.25 5.15
C ASN A 234 -17.29 18.38 4.13
N ALA A 235 -16.22 19.08 3.74
CA ALA A 235 -16.30 20.10 2.69
C ALA A 235 -16.68 19.49 1.34
N GLN A 236 -16.20 18.28 1.06
CA GLN A 236 -16.49 17.58 -0.18
C GLN A 236 -17.95 17.14 -0.26
N ARG A 237 -18.51 16.57 0.83
CA ARG A 237 -19.94 16.26 0.93
C ARG A 237 -20.83 17.49 0.72
N LEU A 238 -20.44 18.64 1.30
CA LEU A 238 -21.12 19.91 1.06
C LEU A 238 -21.03 20.32 -0.42
N ALA A 239 -19.88 20.12 -1.06
CA ALA A 239 -19.70 20.45 -2.46
C ALA A 239 -20.59 19.60 -3.39
N ASP A 240 -20.72 18.30 -3.10
CA ASP A 240 -21.52 17.36 -3.89
C ASP A 240 -23.02 17.70 -3.81
N ASP A 241 -23.53 17.96 -2.61
CA ASP A 241 -24.92 18.39 -2.38
C ASP A 241 -25.24 19.70 -3.14
N LEU A 242 -24.27 20.60 -3.20
CA LEU A 242 -24.40 21.86 -3.92
C LEU A 242 -24.13 21.73 -5.44
N GLY A 243 -23.57 20.61 -5.90
CA GLY A 243 -23.16 20.41 -7.28
C GLY A 243 -22.01 21.33 -7.71
N ILE A 244 -21.07 21.60 -6.80
CA ILE A 244 -19.90 22.47 -7.03
C ILE A 244 -18.60 21.68 -6.95
N ASN A 245 -17.53 22.18 -7.55
CA ASN A 245 -16.22 21.54 -7.59
C ASN A 245 -15.17 22.33 -6.79
N LEU A 246 -14.63 21.72 -5.74
CA LEU A 246 -13.65 22.36 -4.85
C LEU A 246 -12.26 22.58 -5.49
N ASN A 247 -11.99 21.93 -6.61
CA ASN A 247 -10.76 22.11 -7.39
C ASN A 247 -10.85 23.25 -8.40
N GLU A 248 -12.02 23.91 -8.50
CA GLU A 248 -12.26 25.06 -9.37
C GLU A 248 -12.56 26.34 -8.55
N PRO A 249 -11.55 26.86 -7.84
CA PRO A 249 -11.74 27.96 -6.92
C PRO A 249 -12.01 29.29 -7.62
N HIS A 250 -12.76 30.13 -6.93
CA HIS A 250 -13.02 31.51 -7.37
C HIS A 250 -11.74 32.34 -7.30
N TYR A 251 -10.89 32.10 -6.29
CA TYR A 251 -9.62 32.79 -6.12
C TYR A 251 -8.57 31.87 -5.46
N CYS A 252 -7.33 31.96 -5.95
CA CYS A 252 -6.14 31.32 -5.37
C CYS A 252 -5.08 32.38 -5.10
N ARG A 253 -4.27 32.15 -4.08
CA ARG A 253 -3.18 33.07 -3.72
C ARG A 253 -2.12 33.09 -4.83
N ASP A 254 -1.52 34.26 -5.07
CA ASP A 254 -0.41 34.40 -6.01
C ASP A 254 0.93 33.98 -5.36
N ALA A 255 1.87 33.49 -6.18
CA ALA A 255 3.15 32.98 -5.72
C ALA A 255 4.07 34.12 -5.24
N THR A 256 4.00 34.50 -3.95
CA THR A 256 5.06 35.15 -3.14
C THR A 256 4.55 35.30 -1.68
N THR A 257 5.34 35.04 -0.64
CA THR A 257 6.56 35.74 -0.18
C THR A 257 7.57 34.78 0.49
N LEU A 258 8.87 35.08 0.38
CA LEU A 258 9.98 34.57 1.22
C LEU A 258 10.21 33.04 1.25
N GLY A 259 10.49 32.43 0.09
CA GLY A 259 11.15 31.12 0.01
C GLY A 259 10.37 29.88 0.51
N LYS A 260 9.15 30.05 1.05
CA LYS A 260 8.32 28.98 1.62
C LYS A 260 6.95 28.81 0.92
N GLY A 261 6.77 29.38 -0.26
CA GLY A 261 5.50 29.32 -1.03
C GLY A 261 5.52 28.26 -2.14
N ARG A 262 4.34 27.70 -2.45
CA ARG A 262 4.10 26.75 -3.55
C ARG A 262 4.21 27.39 -4.93
N THR A 263 4.55 26.59 -5.92
CA THR A 263 4.66 27.04 -7.31
C THR A 263 3.30 27.07 -7.98
N LYS A 264 2.96 28.16 -8.65
CA LYS A 264 1.71 28.29 -9.41
C LYS A 264 2.01 28.14 -10.90
N ILE A 265 1.40 27.15 -11.54
CA ILE A 265 1.50 26.93 -12.98
C ILE A 265 0.34 27.65 -13.64
N ASN A 266 0.58 28.80 -14.28
CA ASN A 266 -0.48 29.53 -14.96
C ASN A 266 -0.70 28.93 -16.34
N PHE A 267 -1.88 28.34 -16.56
CA PHE A 267 -2.33 27.87 -17.86
C PHE A 267 -3.32 28.88 -18.44
N LEU A 268 -2.98 29.52 -19.55
CA LEU A 268 -3.74 30.63 -20.14
C LEU A 268 -4.20 30.30 -21.55
N MET A 269 -5.49 30.05 -21.69
CA MET A 269 -6.17 29.84 -22.96
C MET A 269 -6.35 31.15 -23.73
N CYS A 270 -6.30 31.05 -25.07
CA CYS A 270 -6.42 32.20 -25.98
C CYS A 270 -5.50 33.36 -25.55
N SER A 271 -4.28 33.04 -25.12
CA SER A 271 -3.24 34.02 -24.78
C SER A 271 -2.77 34.71 -26.04
N ARG A 272 -2.83 36.03 -26.04
CA ARG A 272 -2.57 36.83 -27.24
C ARG A 272 -1.62 37.98 -26.93
N SER A 273 -0.41 37.95 -27.47
CA SER A 273 0.64 38.95 -27.22
C SER A 273 0.75 40.02 -28.32
N TYR A 274 0.28 39.76 -29.54
CA TYR A 274 0.38 40.67 -30.68
C TYR A 274 -0.73 41.74 -30.73
N ARG A 275 -0.49 42.83 -31.48
CA ARG A 275 -1.49 43.87 -31.81
C ARG A 275 -2.07 43.59 -33.20
N SER A 276 -3.38 43.72 -33.40
CA SER A 276 -3.99 43.66 -34.74
C SER A 276 -4.01 45.04 -35.38
N MET A 277 -3.46 45.17 -36.59
CA MET A 277 -3.56 46.40 -37.39
C MET A 277 -4.86 46.50 -38.19
N TYR A 278 -5.55 45.38 -38.42
CA TYR A 278 -6.81 45.31 -39.17
C TYR A 278 -7.89 44.67 -38.31
N THR A 279 -8.81 45.48 -37.77
CA THR A 279 -9.97 44.99 -37.01
C THR A 279 -11.24 45.71 -37.44
N LYS A 280 -12.27 44.97 -37.84
CA LYS A 280 -13.59 45.54 -38.11
C LYS A 280 -14.44 45.40 -36.85
N ALA A 281 -14.46 46.45 -36.02
CA ALA A 281 -15.31 46.55 -34.82
C ALA A 281 -15.20 45.39 -33.78
N GLY A 282 -14.09 44.65 -33.73
CA GLY A 282 -13.87 43.56 -32.77
C GLY A 282 -13.80 42.15 -33.38
N LEU A 283 -14.15 42.02 -34.66
CA LEU A 283 -14.02 40.78 -35.42
C LEU A 283 -12.63 40.69 -36.10
N LEU A 284 -11.99 39.53 -35.98
CA LEU A 284 -10.74 39.19 -36.65
C LEU A 284 -10.99 38.09 -37.68
N GLU A 285 -10.52 38.29 -38.91
CA GLU A 285 -10.71 37.31 -39.99
C GLU A 285 -9.77 36.10 -39.83
N HIS A 286 -8.50 36.33 -39.49
CA HIS A 286 -7.48 35.29 -39.39
C HIS A 286 -6.59 35.47 -38.15
N PRO A 287 -7.12 35.30 -36.92
CA PRO A 287 -6.30 35.39 -35.71
C PRO A 287 -5.45 34.13 -35.51
N GLU A 288 -4.21 34.33 -35.06
CA GLU A 288 -3.40 33.26 -34.46
C GLU A 288 -3.86 33.03 -33.01
N ILE A 289 -4.38 31.83 -32.74
CA ILE A 289 -4.92 31.46 -31.42
C ILE A 289 -3.86 30.63 -30.71
N LEU A 290 -3.17 31.24 -29.75
CA LEU A 290 -2.16 30.60 -28.93
C LEU A 290 -2.69 30.38 -27.51
N HIS A 291 -2.23 29.30 -26.90
CA HIS A 291 -2.36 29.03 -25.47
C HIS A 291 -0.97 29.18 -24.83
N GLU A 292 -0.91 29.48 -23.53
CA GLU A 292 0.34 29.79 -22.83
C GLU A 292 0.43 29.06 -21.48
N ILE A 293 1.59 28.48 -21.19
CA ILE A 293 2.00 28.11 -19.83
C ILE A 293 3.09 29.05 -19.37
N ASN A 294 2.95 29.58 -18.16
CA ASN A 294 4.01 30.35 -17.52
C ASN A 294 4.12 30.07 -16.02
N ILE A 295 5.36 30.00 -15.56
CA ILE A 295 5.74 29.95 -14.14
C ILE A 295 6.63 31.14 -13.85
N GLN A 296 6.38 31.83 -12.74
CA GLN A 296 7.26 32.85 -12.19
C GLN A 296 7.50 32.56 -10.71
N THR A 297 8.76 32.40 -10.31
CA THR A 297 9.13 32.06 -8.93
C THR A 297 10.50 32.62 -8.55
N SER A 298 10.70 32.89 -7.26
CA SER A 298 12.00 33.21 -6.67
C SER A 298 12.57 32.06 -5.84
N ASN A 299 11.92 30.89 -5.83
CA ASN A 299 12.37 29.72 -5.09
C ASN A 299 13.49 28.99 -5.84
N GLU A 300 14.71 29.02 -5.30
CA GLU A 300 15.89 28.43 -5.93
C GLU A 300 15.76 26.92 -6.21
N LYS A 301 15.07 26.15 -5.34
CA LYS A 301 14.83 24.72 -5.55
C LYS A 301 13.98 24.46 -6.79
N VAL A 302 12.97 25.29 -6.99
CA VAL A 302 12.08 25.22 -8.17
C VAL A 302 12.83 25.66 -9.42
N LEU A 303 13.68 26.70 -9.31
CA LEU A 303 14.49 27.17 -10.44
C LEU A 303 15.56 26.15 -10.87
N SER A 304 16.19 25.45 -9.92
CA SER A 304 17.11 24.34 -10.22
C SER A 304 16.39 23.25 -11.00
N LYS A 305 15.29 22.71 -10.45
CA LYS A 305 14.50 21.66 -11.11
C LYS A 305 14.04 22.05 -12.52
N LEU A 306 13.57 23.29 -12.71
CA LEU A 306 13.17 23.77 -14.03
C LEU A 306 14.35 23.83 -15.03
N THR A 307 15.56 24.11 -14.54
CA THR A 307 16.78 24.09 -15.36
C THR A 307 17.18 22.66 -15.69
N ASP A 308 17.08 21.74 -14.73
CA ASP A 308 17.38 20.30 -14.90
C ASP A 308 16.42 19.65 -15.93
N LEU A 309 15.16 20.07 -15.93
CA LEU A 309 14.15 19.68 -16.93
C LEU A 309 14.36 20.35 -18.31
N GLY A 310 15.41 21.15 -18.48
CA GLY A 310 15.79 21.74 -19.76
C GLY A 310 15.07 23.05 -20.14
N PHE A 311 14.31 23.67 -19.23
CA PHE A 311 13.62 24.93 -19.52
C PHE A 311 14.56 26.13 -19.44
N LYS A 312 14.57 26.95 -20.49
CA LYS A 312 15.32 28.22 -20.54
C LYS A 312 14.66 29.30 -19.67
N LEU A 313 15.21 29.54 -18.49
CA LEU A 313 14.73 30.55 -17.55
C LEU A 313 15.14 31.98 -17.95
N ARG A 314 14.22 32.94 -17.76
CA ARG A 314 14.45 34.38 -17.98
C ARG A 314 14.28 35.15 -16.67
N ASN A 315 15.08 36.21 -16.49
CA ASN A 315 14.93 37.13 -15.36
C ASN A 315 13.61 37.91 -15.48
N LYS A 316 12.92 38.10 -14.36
CA LYS A 316 11.69 38.89 -14.23
C LYS A 316 11.87 39.95 -13.13
N ASN A 317 10.93 40.89 -13.02
CA ASN A 317 10.95 41.94 -11.99
C ASN A 317 11.14 41.40 -10.56
N ILE A 318 10.63 40.19 -10.30
CA ILE A 318 10.87 39.42 -9.07
C ILE A 318 11.06 37.95 -9.47
N GLY A 319 12.25 37.40 -9.22
CA GLY A 319 12.60 35.99 -9.49
C GLY A 319 12.93 35.69 -10.96
N LYS A 320 12.88 34.39 -11.31
CA LYS A 320 13.07 33.87 -12.67
C LYS A 320 11.82 33.08 -13.09
N GLY A 321 11.66 32.86 -14.38
CA GLY A 321 10.53 32.10 -14.90
C GLY A 321 10.68 31.74 -16.37
N PHE A 322 9.74 30.97 -16.88
CA PHE A 322 9.68 30.63 -18.30
C PHE A 322 8.25 30.80 -18.83
N ARG A 323 8.15 30.81 -20.16
CA ARG A 323 6.90 30.88 -20.90
C ARG A 323 6.98 29.93 -22.09
N VAL A 324 6.00 29.05 -22.23
CA VAL A 324 5.79 28.20 -23.42
C VAL A 324 4.45 28.57 -24.02
N THR A 325 4.40 28.68 -25.35
CA THR A 325 3.16 28.94 -26.11
C THR A 325 3.00 27.91 -27.21
N SER A 326 1.76 27.53 -27.51
CA SER A 326 1.42 26.56 -28.55
C SER A 326 -0.03 26.76 -28.99
N THR A 327 -0.33 26.47 -30.25
CA THR A 327 -1.71 26.38 -30.78
C THR A 327 -2.37 25.07 -30.34
N ASN A 328 -1.59 24.02 -30.05
CA ASN A 328 -2.05 22.74 -29.53
C ASN A 328 -2.15 22.82 -27.99
N ILE A 329 -3.39 22.95 -27.50
CA ILE A 329 -3.70 23.04 -26.06
C ILE A 329 -3.32 21.76 -25.31
N LYS A 330 -3.44 20.59 -25.96
CA LYS A 330 -3.21 19.28 -25.35
C LYS A 330 -1.74 19.07 -25.01
N LYS A 331 -0.86 19.35 -25.98
CA LYS A 331 0.60 19.32 -25.77
C LYS A 331 1.07 20.29 -24.68
N LEU A 332 0.46 21.48 -24.60
CA LEU A 332 0.75 22.41 -23.52
C LEU A 332 0.34 21.79 -22.18
N TYR A 333 -0.87 21.25 -22.08
CA TYR A 333 -1.34 20.73 -20.81
C TYR A 333 -0.54 19.51 -20.33
N GLU A 334 -0.11 18.63 -21.24
CA GLU A 334 0.85 17.55 -20.93
C GLU A 334 2.13 18.09 -20.28
N ILE A 335 2.63 19.25 -20.75
CA ILE A 335 3.76 19.94 -20.11
C ILE A 335 3.37 20.51 -18.74
N ALA A 336 2.15 21.02 -18.56
CA ALA A 336 1.69 21.52 -17.27
C ALA A 336 1.59 20.41 -16.21
N GLU A 337 1.10 19.22 -16.58
CA GLU A 337 0.98 18.05 -15.71
C GLU A 337 2.36 17.52 -15.30
N ALA A 338 3.26 17.32 -16.26
CA ALA A 338 4.63 16.90 -15.97
C ALA A 338 5.35 17.88 -15.02
N LEU A 339 5.05 19.18 -15.11
CA LEU A 339 5.57 20.18 -14.19
C LEU A 339 4.90 20.15 -12.80
N GLU A 340 3.64 19.75 -12.71
CA GLU A 340 2.91 19.61 -11.44
C GLU A 340 3.40 18.37 -10.66
N GLU A 341 3.76 17.28 -11.35
CA GLU A 341 4.38 16.10 -10.75
C GLU A 341 5.76 16.41 -10.14
N GLU A 342 6.56 17.21 -10.83
CA GLU A 342 7.94 17.51 -10.41
C GLU A 342 8.07 18.67 -9.42
N LEU A 343 7.07 19.57 -9.35
CA LEU A 343 7.12 20.78 -8.54
C LEU A 343 5.99 20.79 -7.50
N PRO A 344 6.25 21.20 -6.24
CA PRO A 344 5.21 21.36 -5.23
C PRO A 344 4.32 22.57 -5.58
N GLY A 345 3.30 22.34 -6.41
CA GLY A 345 2.50 23.37 -7.05
C GLY A 345 1.12 22.91 -7.51
N PHE A 346 0.37 23.82 -8.14
CA PHE A 346 -0.92 23.50 -8.76
C PHE A 346 -1.12 24.26 -10.08
N ILE A 347 -1.96 23.72 -10.97
CA ILE A 347 -2.35 24.35 -12.24
C ILE A 347 -3.54 25.31 -12.03
N ASP A 348 -3.39 26.60 -12.42
CA ASP A 348 -4.47 27.61 -12.43
C ASP A 348 -4.88 27.89 -13.89
N ILE A 349 -6.01 27.31 -14.31
CA ILE A 349 -6.53 27.40 -15.68
C ILE A 349 -7.38 28.65 -15.86
N LYS A 350 -6.94 29.50 -16.80
CA LYS A 350 -7.56 30.78 -17.13
C LYS A 350 -7.70 30.95 -18.63
N SER A 351 -8.53 31.91 -19.03
CA SER A 351 -8.72 32.30 -20.42
C SER A 351 -8.73 33.82 -20.56
N SER A 352 -7.95 34.35 -21.51
CA SER A 352 -7.79 35.79 -21.74
C SER A 352 -8.82 36.37 -22.71
N ILE A 353 -10.08 36.00 -22.58
CA ILE A 353 -11.09 36.22 -23.62
C ILE A 353 -11.89 37.53 -23.51
N GLY A 354 -11.99 38.15 -22.33
CA GLY A 354 -12.87 39.32 -22.11
C GLY A 354 -12.17 40.60 -21.62
N THR A 355 -12.94 41.69 -21.54
CA THR A 355 -12.50 43.03 -21.10
C THR A 355 -13.44 43.67 -20.07
N ASN A 356 -12.88 44.47 -19.15
CA ASN A 356 -13.63 45.39 -18.27
C ASN A 356 -13.41 46.82 -18.80
N SER A 357 -14.18 47.22 -19.80
CA SER A 357 -14.13 48.53 -20.48
C SER A 357 -12.92 48.77 -21.40
N ILE A 358 -11.68 48.75 -20.87
CA ILE A 358 -10.46 49.09 -21.65
C ILE A 358 -9.33 48.05 -21.44
N GLN A 359 -9.26 47.43 -20.25
CA GLN A 359 -8.19 46.47 -19.92
C GLN A 359 -8.67 45.02 -20.04
N HIS A 360 -7.84 44.17 -20.63
CA HIS A 360 -8.07 42.73 -20.70
C HIS A 360 -7.92 42.07 -19.33
N ARG A 361 -8.82 41.16 -18.99
CA ARG A 361 -8.79 40.40 -17.74
C ARG A 361 -9.02 38.92 -18.03
N SER A 362 -8.25 38.07 -17.34
CA SER A 362 -8.38 36.62 -17.47
C SER A 362 -9.52 36.10 -16.62
N ALA A 363 -10.45 35.35 -17.22
CA ALA A 363 -11.46 34.58 -16.50
C ALA A 363 -10.90 33.19 -16.14
N ARG A 364 -11.34 32.60 -15.03
CA ARG A 364 -11.04 31.21 -14.69
C ARG A 364 -12.00 30.28 -15.41
N VAL A 365 -11.53 29.07 -15.72
CA VAL A 365 -12.42 28.00 -16.18
C VAL A 365 -12.97 27.27 -14.95
N MET A 366 -14.29 27.19 -14.83
CA MET A 366 -14.97 26.50 -13.74
C MET A 366 -16.32 25.98 -14.22
N GLN A 367 -16.87 24.95 -13.58
CA GLN A 367 -18.20 24.47 -13.88
C GLN A 367 -19.27 25.51 -13.51
N ILE A 368 -20.39 25.47 -14.23
CA ILE A 368 -21.50 26.40 -14.02
C ILE A 368 -22.04 26.34 -12.58
N GLY A 369 -21.97 25.18 -11.91
CA GLY A 369 -22.28 25.04 -10.49
C GLY A 369 -21.50 25.99 -9.57
N ASN A 370 -20.24 26.29 -9.90
CA ASN A 370 -19.38 27.19 -9.15
C ASN A 370 -19.69 28.66 -9.42
N VAL A 371 -20.51 29.01 -10.41
CA VAL A 371 -20.82 30.41 -10.72
C VAL A 371 -21.93 30.91 -9.79
N LEU A 372 -21.68 32.04 -9.14
CA LEU A 372 -22.59 32.68 -8.19
C LEU A 372 -23.11 34.03 -8.71
N VAL A 373 -24.24 34.48 -8.15
CA VAL A 373 -24.72 35.85 -8.35
C VAL A 373 -23.65 36.85 -7.90
N GLY A 374 -23.43 37.90 -8.69
CA GLY A 374 -22.35 38.87 -8.51
C GLY A 374 -21.01 38.49 -9.15
N ASN A 375 -20.83 37.25 -9.62
CA ASN A 375 -19.70 36.90 -10.50
C ASN A 375 -19.91 37.47 -11.91
N TYR A 376 -18.88 37.42 -12.76
CA TYR A 376 -18.94 37.98 -14.11
C TYR A 376 -18.73 36.93 -15.20
N LEU A 377 -19.59 36.93 -16.21
CA LEU A 377 -19.49 36.07 -17.39
C LEU A 377 -19.02 36.87 -18.62
N PRO A 378 -18.23 36.28 -19.51
CA PRO A 378 -17.89 36.87 -20.80
C PRO A 378 -19.09 36.87 -21.73
N VAL A 379 -19.52 38.06 -22.10
CA VAL A 379 -20.72 38.30 -22.87
C VAL A 379 -20.36 39.01 -24.18
N LEU A 380 -21.05 38.63 -25.24
CA LEU A 380 -20.96 39.27 -26.54
C LEU A 380 -21.64 40.64 -26.51
N ASP A 381 -20.91 41.68 -26.93
CA ASP A 381 -21.36 43.05 -27.16
C ASP A 381 -20.84 43.51 -28.54
N GLY A 382 -21.72 43.51 -29.54
CA GLY A 382 -21.32 43.58 -30.95
C GLY A 382 -20.45 42.38 -31.33
N PHE A 383 -19.20 42.63 -31.72
CA PHE A 383 -18.18 41.59 -31.96
C PHE A 383 -17.10 41.56 -30.87
N LYS A 384 -17.31 42.25 -29.75
CA LYS A 384 -16.38 42.25 -28.61
C LYS A 384 -16.93 41.41 -27.46
N ILE A 385 -16.01 40.90 -26.64
CA ILE A 385 -16.34 40.21 -25.40
C ILE A 385 -16.08 41.13 -24.21
N LYS A 386 -17.14 41.43 -23.46
CA LYS A 386 -17.11 42.20 -22.21
C LYS A 386 -17.56 41.32 -21.06
N TYR A 387 -17.09 41.60 -19.85
CA TYR A 387 -17.58 40.91 -18.67
C TYR A 387 -18.82 41.61 -18.12
N GLU A 388 -19.92 40.88 -18.01
CA GLU A 388 -21.17 41.36 -17.40
C GLU A 388 -21.46 40.58 -16.11
N LYS A 389 -22.10 41.25 -15.16
CA LYS A 389 -22.43 40.67 -13.85
C LYS A 389 -23.62 39.71 -13.95
N VAL A 390 -23.54 38.56 -13.27
CA VAL A 390 -24.67 37.64 -13.05
C VAL A 390 -25.58 38.23 -11.98
N ILE A 391 -26.86 38.40 -12.28
CA ILE A 391 -27.86 38.97 -11.37
C ILE A 391 -28.84 37.92 -10.83
N SER A 392 -29.02 36.80 -11.53
CA SER A 392 -29.87 35.70 -11.06
C SER A 392 -29.30 34.34 -11.45
N ARG A 393 -29.64 33.35 -10.62
CA ARG A 393 -29.30 31.94 -10.81
C ARG A 393 -30.51 31.10 -10.39
N THR A 394 -30.91 30.16 -11.25
CA THR A 394 -31.95 29.17 -10.93
C THR A 394 -31.50 27.77 -11.32
N ASP A 395 -31.91 26.78 -10.54
CA ASP A 395 -31.49 25.40 -10.69
C ASP A 395 -32.73 24.52 -10.84
N GLU A 396 -32.78 23.65 -11.86
CA GLU A 396 -33.93 22.78 -12.17
C GLU A 396 -33.44 21.38 -12.55
N ILE A 397 -34.09 20.32 -12.08
CA ILE A 397 -33.82 18.95 -12.53
C ILE A 397 -34.84 18.59 -13.61
N LYS A 398 -34.36 18.41 -14.84
CA LYS A 398 -35.21 18.00 -15.98
C LYS A 398 -34.51 16.98 -16.87
N GLU A 399 -35.28 16.29 -17.71
CA GLU A 399 -34.78 15.44 -18.78
C GLU A 399 -34.85 16.19 -20.10
N ASP A 400 -33.72 16.30 -20.81
CA ASP A 400 -33.63 17.04 -22.06
C ASP A 400 -32.63 16.39 -23.03
N VAL A 401 -32.73 16.74 -24.31
CA VAL A 401 -31.71 16.39 -25.31
C VAL A 401 -30.65 17.48 -25.31
N VAL A 402 -29.43 17.07 -25.02
CA VAL A 402 -28.29 17.92 -24.79
C VAL A 402 -27.20 17.70 -25.85
N TYR A 403 -26.47 18.77 -26.16
CA TYR A 403 -25.51 18.90 -27.24
C TYR A 403 -24.19 19.47 -26.75
N ASP A 404 -23.06 19.11 -27.36
CA ASP A 404 -21.79 19.80 -27.16
C ASP A 404 -21.08 19.99 -28.49
N LEU A 405 -20.35 21.11 -28.65
CA LEU A 405 -19.69 21.48 -29.90
C LEU A 405 -18.20 21.51 -29.70
N GLU A 406 -17.42 20.74 -30.46
CA GLU A 406 -15.97 20.88 -30.44
C GLU A 406 -15.52 22.00 -31.38
N VAL A 407 -14.78 22.98 -30.87
CA VAL A 407 -14.31 24.14 -31.63
C VAL A 407 -12.82 24.33 -31.39
N THR A 408 -12.01 23.94 -32.35
CA THR A 408 -10.54 24.00 -32.26
C THR A 408 -10.02 25.07 -33.23
N PRO A 409 -9.04 25.92 -32.83
CA PRO A 409 -8.22 25.86 -31.62
C PRO A 409 -8.64 26.79 -30.46
N SER A 410 -9.76 27.51 -30.58
CA SER A 410 -10.22 28.45 -29.53
C SER A 410 -10.74 27.77 -28.28
N HIS A 411 -11.28 26.57 -28.43
CA HIS A 411 -11.89 25.79 -27.36
C HIS A 411 -12.98 26.55 -26.60
N ASN A 412 -13.74 27.34 -27.34
CA ASN A 412 -14.91 28.07 -26.84
C ASN A 412 -15.79 28.53 -28.01
N PHE A 413 -17.05 28.87 -27.70
CA PHE A 413 -17.99 29.47 -28.64
C PHE A 413 -19.02 30.33 -27.91
N VAL A 414 -19.74 31.16 -28.66
CA VAL A 414 -20.80 32.02 -28.12
C VAL A 414 -22.15 31.29 -28.15
N ALA A 415 -22.68 31.00 -26.96
CA ALA A 415 -23.99 30.38 -26.71
C ALA A 415 -24.90 31.34 -25.94
N ASN A 416 -26.09 31.64 -26.47
CA ASN A 416 -27.01 32.67 -25.95
C ASN A 416 -26.31 34.00 -25.64
N SER A 417 -25.39 34.40 -26.52
CA SER A 417 -24.56 35.62 -26.37
C SER A 417 -23.60 35.60 -25.17
N ILE A 418 -23.35 34.45 -24.56
CA ILE A 418 -22.35 34.20 -23.50
C ILE A 418 -21.29 33.25 -24.05
N VAL A 419 -20.01 33.52 -23.77
CA VAL A 419 -18.92 32.62 -24.18
C VAL A 419 -18.87 31.43 -23.23
N VAL A 420 -19.06 30.23 -23.79
CA VAL A 420 -18.99 28.95 -23.07
C VAL A 420 -17.78 28.15 -23.54
N HIS A 421 -17.27 27.27 -22.68
CA HIS A 421 -16.16 26.39 -23.01
C HIS A 421 -16.70 25.11 -23.65
N ASN A 422 -16.08 24.58 -24.71
CA ASN A 422 -16.45 23.24 -25.23
C ASN A 422 -15.77 22.14 -24.41
N SER A 423 -16.36 20.97 -24.19
CA SER A 423 -15.78 20.01 -23.23
C SER A 423 -14.38 19.50 -23.64
N ILE A 424 -13.33 19.87 -22.90
CA ILE A 424 -11.93 19.37 -23.05
C ILE A 424 -11.34 18.94 -21.69
N PHE A 425 -12.18 18.36 -20.84
CA PHE A 425 -11.88 17.66 -19.59
C PHE A 425 -11.07 16.34 -19.66
N ARG A 426 -10.04 16.17 -20.52
CA ARG A 426 -9.48 14.84 -20.93
C ARG A 426 -8.23 14.32 -20.18
N PHE A 427 -7.87 14.85 -19.02
CA PHE A 427 -6.45 14.83 -18.60
C PHE A 427 -5.92 13.62 -17.80
N GLN A 428 -6.73 12.62 -17.44
CA GLN A 428 -6.23 11.39 -16.79
C GLN A 428 -5.95 10.21 -17.71
N GLY A 429 -5.92 10.42 -19.03
CA GLY A 429 -5.48 9.41 -19.99
C GLY A 429 -6.48 8.27 -20.27
N ALA A 430 -7.30 7.84 -19.31
CA ALA A 430 -8.53 7.07 -19.54
C ALA A 430 -9.71 8.04 -19.62
N SER A 431 -10.46 8.01 -20.73
CA SER A 431 -11.44 9.05 -21.01
C SER A 431 -12.61 8.52 -21.84
N LYS A 432 -13.82 8.92 -21.46
CA LYS A 432 -15.07 8.73 -22.20
C LYS A 432 -14.98 9.24 -23.65
N GLU A 433 -14.00 10.10 -23.92
CA GLU A 433 -13.69 10.66 -25.21
C GLU A 433 -12.86 9.76 -26.13
N ASN A 434 -12.39 8.61 -25.67
CA ASN A 434 -11.90 7.57 -26.57
C ASN A 434 -13.05 7.15 -27.46
N VAL A 435 -14.20 6.75 -26.90
CA VAL A 435 -15.40 6.38 -27.66
C VAL A 435 -15.82 7.47 -28.65
N ALA A 436 -15.67 8.74 -28.28
CA ALA A 436 -15.87 9.87 -29.19
C ALA A 436 -14.77 9.98 -30.28
N ALA A 437 -13.49 9.84 -29.92
CA ALA A 437 -12.37 9.84 -30.85
C ALA A 437 -12.41 8.67 -31.84
N PHE A 438 -12.97 7.52 -31.44
CA PHE A 438 -13.25 6.39 -32.33
C PHE A 438 -14.13 6.81 -33.49
N LYS A 439 -15.26 7.47 -33.18
CA LYS A 439 -16.24 7.94 -34.16
C LYS A 439 -15.62 8.90 -35.17
N ASN A 440 -14.69 9.74 -34.72
CA ASN A 440 -13.99 10.70 -35.57
C ASN A 440 -12.92 10.05 -36.45
N ARG A 441 -12.21 9.04 -35.92
CA ARG A 441 -11.14 8.33 -36.64
C ARG A 441 -11.69 7.38 -37.70
N PHE A 442 -12.83 6.76 -37.42
CA PHE A 442 -13.54 5.82 -38.29
C PHE A 442 -14.93 6.39 -38.62
N PRO A 443 -15.03 7.39 -39.53
CA PRO A 443 -16.29 8.07 -39.84
C PRO A 443 -17.36 7.15 -40.44
N GLY A 444 -16.97 6.00 -41.03
CA GLY A 444 -17.88 4.96 -41.53
C GLY A 444 -18.41 3.97 -40.47
N HIS A 445 -18.16 4.21 -39.17
CA HIS A 445 -18.55 3.28 -38.11
C HIS A 445 -20.08 3.11 -37.98
N THR A 446 -20.50 1.92 -37.53
CA THR A 446 -21.89 1.63 -37.15
C THR A 446 -22.01 1.64 -35.62
N LEU A 447 -22.97 2.40 -35.06
CA LEU A 447 -23.25 2.41 -33.62
C LEU A 447 -24.35 1.39 -33.31
N VAL A 448 -24.07 0.46 -32.40
CA VAL A 448 -25.03 -0.54 -31.91
C VAL A 448 -25.15 -0.39 -30.39
N THR A 449 -26.34 -0.06 -29.90
CA THR A 449 -26.63 0.00 -28.45
C THR A 449 -27.15 -1.35 -28.00
N LEU A 450 -26.51 -1.95 -26.99
CA LEU A 450 -26.89 -3.26 -26.46
C LEU A 450 -27.74 -3.10 -25.19
N THR A 451 -29.05 -3.31 -25.32
CA THR A 451 -30.01 -3.26 -24.20
C THR A 451 -30.40 -4.64 -23.68
N ASP A 452 -30.10 -5.66 -24.47
CA ASP A 452 -30.55 -7.03 -24.27
C ASP A 452 -29.51 -7.84 -23.50
N ASN A 453 -29.95 -8.47 -22.42
CA ASN A 453 -29.13 -9.34 -21.60
C ASN A 453 -29.41 -10.81 -21.92
N TYR A 454 -28.40 -11.48 -22.47
CA TYR A 454 -28.45 -12.89 -22.86
C TYR A 454 -27.91 -13.85 -21.78
N ARG A 455 -27.68 -13.36 -20.54
CA ARG A 455 -26.98 -14.12 -19.49
C ARG A 455 -27.84 -14.42 -18.26
N SER A 456 -28.36 -13.38 -17.62
CA SER A 456 -28.87 -13.43 -16.24
C SER A 456 -30.39 -13.31 -16.19
N THR A 457 -31.01 -13.94 -15.19
CA THR A 457 -32.47 -13.87 -15.01
C THR A 457 -32.94 -12.48 -14.55
N PRO A 458 -34.23 -12.14 -14.72
CA PRO A 458 -34.77 -10.84 -14.32
C PRO A 458 -34.50 -10.48 -12.85
N THR A 459 -34.63 -11.44 -11.92
CA THR A 459 -34.35 -11.20 -10.50
C THR A 459 -32.90 -10.71 -10.27
N ILE A 460 -31.92 -11.34 -10.93
CA ILE A 460 -30.51 -10.96 -10.80
C ILE A 460 -30.27 -9.59 -11.42
N LEU A 461 -30.83 -9.32 -12.61
CA LEU A 461 -30.67 -8.03 -13.29
C LEU A 461 -31.28 -6.88 -12.49
N ASN A 462 -32.50 -7.06 -11.98
CA ASN A 462 -33.17 -6.07 -11.13
C ASN A 462 -32.39 -5.80 -9.84
N SER A 463 -31.90 -6.88 -9.20
CA SER A 463 -31.04 -6.77 -8.01
C SER A 463 -29.69 -6.11 -8.30
N SER A 464 -29.13 -6.28 -9.49
CA SER A 464 -27.88 -5.61 -9.87
C SER A 464 -28.10 -4.15 -10.27
N ALA A 465 -29.18 -3.83 -10.97
CA ALA A 465 -29.50 -2.47 -11.42
C ALA A 465 -29.82 -1.53 -10.25
N SER A 466 -30.44 -2.05 -9.18
CA SER A 466 -30.72 -1.27 -7.98
C SER A 466 -29.45 -0.77 -7.28
N LEU A 467 -28.33 -1.51 -7.39
CA LEU A 467 -27.04 -1.09 -6.82
C LEU A 467 -26.52 0.19 -7.47
N LEU A 468 -26.65 0.33 -8.79
CA LEU A 468 -26.09 1.46 -9.53
C LEU A 468 -27.13 2.55 -9.85
N SER A 469 -28.38 2.39 -9.39
CA SER A 469 -29.51 3.27 -9.74
C SER A 469 -29.73 3.40 -11.25
N GLU A 470 -29.46 2.32 -12.00
CA GLU A 470 -29.62 2.24 -13.45
C GLU A 470 -30.94 1.57 -13.83
N SER A 471 -31.36 1.75 -15.10
CA SER A 471 -32.48 0.96 -15.63
C SER A 471 -32.02 -0.49 -15.86
N PRO A 472 -32.81 -1.50 -15.45
CA PRO A 472 -32.44 -2.89 -15.65
C PRO A 472 -32.39 -3.23 -17.14
N LEU A 473 -31.39 -4.02 -17.54
CA LEU A 473 -31.28 -4.57 -18.90
C LEU A 473 -32.45 -5.52 -19.18
N THR A 474 -32.83 -5.66 -20.45
CA THR A 474 -33.94 -6.53 -20.86
C THR A 474 -33.46 -7.98 -20.93
N PRO A 475 -33.91 -8.90 -20.08
CA PRO A 475 -33.49 -10.29 -20.12
C PRO A 475 -34.12 -11.02 -21.32
N ILE A 476 -33.28 -11.65 -22.15
CA ILE A 476 -33.70 -12.51 -23.27
C ILE A 476 -33.62 -14.00 -22.89
N VAL A 477 -33.00 -14.33 -21.75
CA VAL A 477 -32.78 -15.71 -21.33
C VAL A 477 -34.07 -16.45 -20.94
N LYS A 478 -34.19 -17.71 -21.40
CA LYS A 478 -35.27 -18.64 -21.00
C LYS A 478 -34.86 -19.50 -19.80
N LEU A 479 -34.31 -18.88 -18.75
CA LEU A 479 -33.93 -19.56 -17.51
C LEU A 479 -35.01 -19.36 -16.45
N LYS A 480 -35.25 -20.37 -15.61
CA LYS A 480 -36.15 -20.23 -14.46
C LYS A 480 -35.66 -19.13 -13.54
N ASP A 481 -36.49 -18.12 -13.31
CA ASP A 481 -36.16 -17.03 -12.39
C ASP A 481 -36.23 -17.52 -10.94
N LEU A 482 -35.16 -17.32 -10.19
CA LEU A 482 -35.00 -17.80 -8.82
C LEU A 482 -34.53 -16.66 -7.91
N PRO A 483 -35.00 -16.61 -6.66
CA PRO A 483 -34.60 -15.57 -5.73
C PRO A 483 -33.13 -15.69 -5.34
N VAL A 484 -32.50 -14.55 -5.06
CA VAL A 484 -31.16 -14.46 -4.47
C VAL A 484 -31.21 -15.02 -3.05
N LYS A 485 -30.39 -16.02 -2.76
CA LYS A 485 -30.41 -16.71 -1.46
C LYS A 485 -29.42 -16.05 -0.51
N VAL A 486 -29.90 -15.66 0.66
CA VAL A 486 -29.08 -15.04 1.72
C VAL A 486 -28.90 -16.04 2.86
N VAL A 487 -27.66 -16.30 3.25
CA VAL A 487 -27.27 -17.30 4.25
C VAL A 487 -26.43 -16.64 5.32
N LYS A 488 -26.87 -16.76 6.57
CA LYS A 488 -26.20 -16.22 7.76
C LYS A 488 -25.84 -17.35 8.70
N LEU A 489 -24.56 -17.46 9.05
CA LEU A 489 -23.99 -18.52 9.90
C LEU A 489 -23.25 -17.94 11.12
N SER A 490 -23.05 -18.72 12.17
CA SER A 490 -22.37 -18.22 13.38
C SER A 490 -20.85 -18.07 13.23
N SER A 491 -20.21 -18.93 12.43
CA SER A 491 -18.76 -19.06 12.31
C SER A 491 -18.32 -19.19 10.83
N PRO A 492 -17.11 -18.73 10.44
CA PRO A 492 -16.60 -18.85 9.08
C PRO A 492 -16.43 -20.32 8.67
N ILE A 493 -16.06 -21.17 9.63
CA ILE A 493 -15.90 -22.61 9.37
C ILE A 493 -17.23 -23.25 8.97
N LEU A 494 -18.34 -22.78 9.54
CA LEU A 494 -19.67 -23.23 9.13
C LEU A 494 -20.06 -22.71 7.74
N GLU A 495 -19.60 -21.52 7.36
CA GLU A 495 -19.78 -20.98 6.00
C GLU A 495 -19.08 -21.85 4.97
N ASP A 496 -17.83 -22.19 5.24
CA ASP A 496 -16.99 -23.06 4.43
C ASP A 496 -17.63 -24.45 4.21
N GLU A 497 -18.12 -25.08 5.29
CA GLU A 497 -18.83 -26.36 5.23
C GLU A 497 -20.18 -26.24 4.51
N PHE A 498 -20.93 -25.17 4.75
CA PHE A 498 -22.22 -24.93 4.07
C PHE A 498 -22.03 -24.83 2.55
N ILE A 499 -21.06 -24.05 2.09
CA ILE A 499 -20.74 -23.91 0.66
C ILE A 499 -20.38 -25.27 0.08
N THR A 500 -19.49 -26.00 0.74
CA THR A 500 -19.04 -27.33 0.30
C THR A 500 -20.22 -28.32 0.18
N ASP A 501 -21.09 -28.39 1.18
CA ASP A 501 -22.24 -29.30 1.20
C ASP A 501 -23.27 -28.95 0.11
N ILE A 502 -23.53 -27.65 -0.10
CA ILE A 502 -24.45 -27.22 -1.18
C ILE A 502 -23.85 -27.53 -2.55
N ILE A 503 -22.56 -27.27 -2.77
CA ILE A 503 -21.90 -27.59 -4.04
C ILE A 503 -21.97 -29.11 -4.31
N LYS A 504 -21.63 -29.95 -3.33
CA LYS A 504 -21.76 -31.41 -3.45
C LYS A 504 -23.20 -31.83 -3.78
N LYS A 505 -24.19 -31.21 -3.15
CA LYS A 505 -25.60 -31.46 -3.45
C LYS A 505 -25.98 -31.03 -4.87
N LYS A 506 -25.44 -29.92 -5.37
CA LYS A 506 -25.68 -29.43 -6.73
C LYS A 506 -25.06 -30.32 -7.80
N ILE A 507 -23.84 -30.78 -7.57
CA ILE A 507 -23.17 -31.75 -8.43
C ILE A 507 -23.98 -33.05 -8.48
N LYS A 508 -24.45 -33.55 -7.33
CA LYS A 508 -25.38 -34.71 -7.28
C LYS A 508 -26.72 -34.48 -7.97
N GLN A 509 -27.18 -33.23 -8.08
CA GLN A 509 -28.39 -32.84 -8.80
C GLN A 509 -28.16 -32.65 -10.32
N GLY A 510 -26.94 -32.93 -10.82
CA GLY A 510 -26.60 -32.88 -12.24
C GLY A 510 -26.09 -31.53 -12.74
N VAL A 511 -25.76 -30.58 -11.86
CA VAL A 511 -25.07 -29.34 -12.28
C VAL A 511 -23.58 -29.65 -12.46
N PRO A 512 -22.99 -29.46 -13.65
CA PRO A 512 -21.57 -29.69 -13.87
C PRO A 512 -20.71 -28.81 -12.94
N PRO A 513 -19.67 -29.35 -12.27
CA PRO A 513 -18.74 -28.57 -11.44
C PRO A 513 -18.23 -27.28 -12.12
N ARG A 514 -17.93 -27.33 -13.42
CA ARG A 514 -17.46 -26.16 -14.19
C ARG A 514 -18.45 -25.00 -14.28
N GLU A 515 -19.74 -25.25 -14.06
CA GLU A 515 -20.84 -24.27 -14.05
C GLU A 515 -21.08 -23.68 -12.64
N ILE A 516 -20.16 -23.93 -11.71
CA ILE A 516 -20.22 -23.45 -10.33
C ILE A 516 -18.96 -22.62 -10.03
N ALA A 517 -19.16 -21.44 -9.44
CA ALA A 517 -18.07 -20.61 -8.95
C ALA A 517 -18.28 -20.08 -7.54
N VAL A 518 -17.17 -19.93 -6.81
CA VAL A 518 -17.10 -19.20 -5.55
C VAL A 518 -16.26 -17.96 -5.78
N ILE A 519 -16.90 -16.79 -5.69
CA ILE A 519 -16.28 -15.49 -5.86
C ILE A 519 -15.92 -14.94 -4.48
N VAL A 520 -14.65 -14.70 -4.26
CA VAL A 520 -14.11 -14.09 -3.04
C VAL A 520 -13.65 -12.65 -3.31
N LYS A 521 -13.48 -11.85 -2.25
CA LYS A 521 -12.89 -10.51 -2.36
C LYS A 521 -11.37 -10.55 -2.25
N GLU A 522 -10.82 -11.35 -1.33
CA GLU A 522 -9.39 -11.40 -1.03
C GLU A 522 -8.75 -12.71 -1.50
N ASN A 523 -7.54 -12.64 -2.08
CA ASN A 523 -6.84 -13.84 -2.58
C ASN A 523 -6.56 -14.89 -1.49
N LYS A 524 -6.28 -14.47 -0.25
CA LYS A 524 -6.02 -15.39 0.88
C LYS A 524 -7.19 -16.36 1.15
N ASP A 525 -8.41 -15.92 0.84
CA ASP A 525 -9.62 -16.72 1.04
C ASP A 525 -9.72 -17.85 -0.01
N ILE A 526 -9.13 -17.65 -1.19
CA ILE A 526 -9.01 -18.69 -2.22
C ILE A 526 -8.18 -19.86 -1.70
N GLU A 527 -7.05 -19.57 -1.06
CA GLU A 527 -6.13 -20.60 -0.54
C GLU A 527 -6.80 -21.44 0.56
N ASN A 528 -7.53 -20.79 1.47
CA ASN A 528 -8.30 -21.48 2.52
C ASN A 528 -9.36 -22.42 1.93
N LEU A 529 -10.15 -21.94 0.97
CA LEU A 529 -11.18 -22.74 0.29
C LEU A 529 -10.57 -23.86 -0.56
N ALA A 530 -9.43 -23.62 -1.21
CA ALA A 530 -8.70 -24.61 -1.99
C ALA A 530 -8.24 -25.78 -1.11
N ASN A 531 -7.62 -25.48 0.03
CA ASN A 531 -7.19 -26.50 1.00
C ASN A 531 -8.39 -27.31 1.53
N LEU A 532 -9.50 -26.65 1.84
CA LEU A 532 -10.73 -27.32 2.25
C LEU A 532 -11.27 -28.25 1.16
N PHE A 533 -11.38 -27.75 -0.08
CA PHE A 533 -11.91 -28.51 -1.20
C PHE A 533 -11.02 -29.73 -1.50
N LYS A 534 -9.69 -29.57 -1.41
CA LYS A 534 -8.71 -30.65 -1.47
C LYS A 534 -8.98 -31.70 -0.38
N ASN A 535 -9.07 -31.29 0.88
CA ASN A 535 -9.32 -32.20 2.01
C ASN A 535 -10.67 -32.92 1.91
N LYS A 536 -11.67 -32.30 1.26
CA LYS A 536 -13.02 -32.82 1.09
C LYS A 536 -13.22 -33.56 -0.23
N ASN A 537 -12.15 -33.79 -1.01
CA ASN A 537 -12.16 -34.42 -2.34
C ASN A 537 -13.17 -33.78 -3.30
N LEU A 538 -13.25 -32.45 -3.32
CA LEU A 538 -14.07 -31.69 -4.26
C LEU A 538 -13.16 -31.13 -5.37
N PRO A 539 -13.43 -31.41 -6.66
CA PRO A 539 -12.60 -30.90 -7.75
C PRO A 539 -12.73 -29.38 -7.85
N TYR A 540 -11.61 -28.68 -7.91
CA TYR A 540 -11.57 -27.23 -7.94
C TYR A 540 -10.44 -26.73 -8.84
N ARG A 541 -10.63 -25.53 -9.40
CA ARG A 541 -9.62 -24.82 -10.18
C ARG A 541 -9.48 -23.39 -9.68
N LEU A 542 -8.26 -22.88 -9.69
CA LEU A 542 -7.94 -21.50 -9.30
C LEU A 542 -7.81 -20.62 -10.54
N GLN A 543 -8.51 -19.49 -10.57
CA GLN A 543 -8.40 -18.57 -11.69
C GLN A 543 -7.10 -17.73 -11.59
N GLY A 544 -6.15 -18.01 -12.47
CA GLY A 544 -4.78 -17.44 -12.51
C GLY A 544 -3.73 -18.25 -11.76
N GLY A 545 -3.88 -19.58 -11.74
CA GLY A 545 -2.86 -20.53 -11.29
C GLY A 545 -2.53 -20.48 -9.79
N THR A 546 -1.82 -21.51 -9.31
CA THR A 546 -1.07 -21.37 -8.06
C THR A 546 0.24 -20.61 -8.34
N ASN A 547 0.73 -19.82 -7.39
CA ASN A 547 2.08 -19.27 -7.52
C ASN A 547 3.08 -20.40 -7.27
N VAL A 548 3.74 -20.84 -8.34
CA VAL A 548 4.67 -21.97 -8.33
C VAL A 548 5.81 -21.74 -7.32
N LEU A 549 6.22 -20.48 -7.13
CA LEU A 549 7.32 -20.08 -6.24
C LEU A 549 7.08 -20.46 -4.76
N HIS A 550 5.83 -20.54 -4.32
CA HIS A 550 5.48 -20.88 -2.93
C HIS A 550 5.17 -22.36 -2.73
N THR A 551 5.19 -23.17 -3.79
CA THR A 551 4.91 -24.59 -3.65
C THR A 551 6.07 -25.27 -2.90
N PRO A 552 5.81 -26.25 -2.00
CA PRO A 552 6.83 -26.75 -1.07
C PRO A 552 8.13 -27.21 -1.74
N LEU A 553 8.04 -28.02 -2.79
CA LEU A 553 9.23 -28.55 -3.48
C LEU A 553 9.96 -27.48 -4.30
N VAL A 554 9.24 -26.56 -4.92
CA VAL A 554 9.86 -25.45 -5.66
C VAL A 554 10.57 -24.51 -4.68
N SER A 555 9.94 -24.15 -3.57
CA SER A 555 10.55 -23.32 -2.53
C SER A 555 11.82 -23.97 -1.97
N GLN A 556 11.81 -25.29 -1.72
CA GLN A 556 13.01 -26.04 -1.34
C GLN A 556 14.10 -25.97 -2.42
N PHE A 557 13.73 -26.10 -3.69
CA PHE A 557 14.68 -25.96 -4.81
C PHE A 557 15.27 -24.56 -4.90
N LEU A 558 14.45 -23.51 -4.79
CA LEU A 558 14.92 -22.12 -4.79
C LEU A 558 15.86 -21.81 -3.62
N LYS A 559 15.62 -22.43 -2.45
CA LYS A 559 16.53 -22.36 -1.30
C LYS A 559 17.90 -22.93 -1.64
N ILE A 560 17.95 -24.07 -2.34
CA ILE A 560 19.21 -24.65 -2.86
C ILE A 560 19.91 -23.67 -3.78
N LEU A 561 19.20 -23.09 -4.75
CA LEU A 561 19.80 -22.11 -5.67
C LEU A 561 20.39 -20.91 -4.91
N THR A 562 19.69 -20.43 -3.87
CA THR A 562 20.12 -19.31 -3.04
C THR A 562 21.38 -19.64 -2.24
N VAL A 563 21.47 -20.84 -1.64
CA VAL A 563 22.70 -21.24 -0.95
C VAL A 563 23.85 -21.43 -1.92
N VAL A 564 23.62 -22.07 -3.07
CA VAL A 564 24.65 -22.23 -4.11
C VAL A 564 25.21 -20.88 -4.55
N THR A 565 24.41 -19.83 -4.68
CA THR A 565 24.90 -18.50 -5.10
C THR A 565 25.59 -17.72 -3.98
N THR A 566 25.29 -18.00 -2.71
CA THR A 566 25.83 -17.28 -1.55
C THR A 566 27.05 -17.94 -0.92
N LEU A 567 27.46 -19.13 -1.36
CA LEU A 567 28.64 -19.87 -0.87
C LEU A 567 29.97 -19.08 -0.87
N GLN A 568 30.11 -18.04 -1.71
CA GLN A 568 31.30 -17.19 -1.76
C GLN A 568 31.21 -15.93 -0.88
N GLY A 569 30.09 -15.72 -0.19
CA GLY A 569 29.79 -14.59 0.70
C GLY A 569 29.38 -15.04 2.10
N PRO A 570 28.73 -14.18 2.91
CA PRO A 570 28.19 -14.58 4.22
C PRO A 570 27.02 -15.54 4.00
N VAL A 571 27.31 -16.84 3.99
CA VAL A 571 26.29 -17.91 3.96
C VAL A 571 25.52 -17.88 5.27
N ASP A 572 24.19 -17.91 5.17
CA ASP A 572 23.36 -18.11 6.36
C ASP A 572 23.45 -19.59 6.78
N ASP A 573 24.11 -19.86 7.91
CA ASP A 573 24.22 -21.20 8.50
C ASP A 573 22.84 -21.84 8.72
N ILE A 574 21.78 -21.05 8.94
CA ILE A 574 20.41 -21.55 9.06
C ILE A 574 19.94 -22.16 7.74
N ASP A 575 20.22 -21.49 6.63
CA ASP A 575 19.77 -21.92 5.30
C ASP A 575 20.52 -23.17 4.86
N LEU A 576 21.82 -23.23 5.12
CA LEU A 576 22.62 -24.44 4.89
C LEU A 576 22.14 -25.60 5.77
N PHE A 577 21.93 -25.36 7.07
CA PHE A 577 21.37 -26.37 7.99
C PHE A 577 20.00 -26.87 7.52
N THR A 578 19.15 -25.97 7.01
CA THR A 578 17.81 -26.30 6.51
C THR A 578 17.88 -27.21 5.28
N ILE A 579 18.73 -26.87 4.31
CA ILE A 579 18.88 -27.63 3.06
C ILE A 579 19.42 -29.03 3.33
N LEU A 580 20.40 -29.17 4.23
CA LEU A 580 20.94 -30.48 4.62
C LEU A 580 19.90 -31.40 5.27
N ASN A 581 18.78 -30.86 5.75
CA ASN A 581 17.66 -31.63 6.29
C ASN A 581 16.57 -31.96 5.24
N TYR A 582 16.75 -31.60 3.97
CA TYR A 582 15.77 -31.94 2.94
C TYR A 582 15.76 -33.44 2.63
N PRO A 583 14.56 -34.05 2.53
CA PRO A 583 14.41 -35.51 2.49
C PRO A 583 15.06 -36.13 1.25
N PHE A 584 15.15 -35.39 0.15
CA PHE A 584 15.71 -35.88 -1.11
C PHE A 584 17.26 -35.98 -1.13
N PHE A 585 17.97 -35.40 -0.14
CA PHE A 585 19.40 -35.68 0.05
C PHE A 585 19.66 -37.00 0.80
N GLY A 586 18.65 -37.57 1.47
CA GLY A 586 18.79 -38.85 2.18
C GLY A 586 19.76 -38.81 3.37
N LEU A 587 19.97 -37.63 3.97
CA LEU A 587 20.85 -37.45 5.13
C LEU A 587 20.14 -37.84 6.44
N ASN A 588 20.91 -38.30 7.42
CA ASN A 588 20.39 -38.51 8.78
C ASN A 588 20.33 -37.15 9.50
N PRO A 589 19.15 -36.69 9.98
CA PRO A 589 19.03 -35.42 10.68
C PRO A 589 19.95 -35.30 11.91
N LEU A 590 20.24 -36.41 12.60
CA LEU A 590 21.13 -36.45 13.75
C LEU A 590 22.58 -36.12 13.36
N SER A 591 23.02 -36.55 12.18
CA SER A 591 24.36 -36.22 11.66
C SER A 591 24.47 -34.72 11.42
N VAL A 592 23.48 -34.10 10.79
CA VAL A 592 23.44 -32.65 10.53
C VAL A 592 23.43 -31.85 11.85
N LEU A 593 22.66 -32.30 12.85
CA LEU A 593 22.62 -31.71 14.20
C LEU A 593 23.98 -31.77 14.91
N LYS A 594 24.69 -32.90 14.86
CA LYS A 594 26.02 -33.04 15.46
C LYS A 594 27.02 -32.03 14.88
N ILE A 595 26.99 -31.82 13.57
CA ILE A 595 27.86 -30.86 12.88
C ILE A 595 27.52 -29.43 13.28
N GLY A 596 26.24 -29.06 13.34
CA GLY A 596 25.82 -27.73 13.83
C GLY A 596 26.29 -27.45 15.26
N ARG A 597 26.24 -28.46 16.14
CA ARG A 597 26.74 -28.35 17.51
C ARG A 597 28.27 -28.20 17.57
N LEU A 598 29.00 -28.95 16.74
CA LEU A 598 30.46 -28.86 16.63
C LEU A 598 30.90 -27.47 16.15
N ALA A 599 30.21 -26.92 15.14
CA ALA A 599 30.46 -25.56 14.64
C ALA A 599 30.33 -24.52 15.77
N HIS A 600 29.24 -24.60 16.56
CA HIS A 600 29.06 -23.74 17.72
C HIS A 600 30.17 -23.93 18.77
N GLN A 601 30.57 -25.16 19.08
CA GLN A 601 31.61 -25.43 20.08
C GLN A 601 32.96 -24.83 19.69
N ASN A 602 33.31 -24.93 18.41
CA ASN A 602 34.56 -24.41 17.86
C ASN A 602 34.49 -22.92 17.51
N LYS A 603 33.33 -22.27 17.69
CA LYS A 603 33.06 -20.88 17.29
C LYS A 603 33.36 -20.64 15.80
N LYS A 604 33.05 -21.62 14.97
CA LYS A 604 33.19 -21.61 13.51
C LYS A 604 31.80 -21.58 12.86
N THR A 605 31.73 -21.14 11.61
CA THR A 605 30.50 -21.29 10.81
C THR A 605 30.27 -22.76 10.44
N LEU A 606 29.06 -23.09 10.03
CA LEU A 606 28.74 -24.43 9.52
C LEU A 606 29.57 -24.73 8.26
N VAL A 607 29.78 -23.73 7.41
CA VAL A 607 30.65 -23.80 6.22
C VAL A 607 32.10 -24.12 6.60
N ASP A 608 32.69 -23.36 7.53
CA ASP A 608 34.07 -23.60 7.97
C ASP A 608 34.25 -24.99 8.58
N THR A 609 33.24 -25.45 9.33
CA THR A 609 33.26 -26.77 9.98
C THR A 609 33.18 -27.91 8.96
N LEU A 610 32.45 -27.72 7.85
CA LEU A 610 32.34 -28.69 6.76
C LEU A 610 33.54 -28.63 5.80
N LEU A 611 34.30 -27.52 5.78
CA LEU A 611 35.56 -27.38 5.05
C LEU A 611 36.75 -27.96 5.82
N ASP A 612 36.69 -27.97 7.16
CA ASP A 612 37.68 -28.64 8.00
C ASP A 612 37.67 -30.15 7.75
N ASP A 613 38.84 -30.75 7.55
CA ASP A 613 39.00 -32.20 7.37
C ASP A 613 38.89 -32.90 8.74
N ASN A 614 37.66 -33.01 9.26
CA ASN A 614 37.37 -33.58 10.56
C ASN A 614 36.80 -35.01 10.42
N PRO A 615 37.50 -36.05 10.93
CA PRO A 615 37.07 -37.45 10.81
C PRO A 615 35.80 -37.82 11.61
N GLU A 616 35.29 -36.92 12.46
CA GLU A 616 34.03 -37.12 13.20
C GLU A 616 32.78 -36.75 12.39
N LEU A 617 32.94 -36.17 11.20
CA LEU A 617 31.84 -35.78 10.32
C LEU A 617 31.30 -36.99 9.54
N ASP A 618 29.99 -37.00 9.30
CA ASP A 618 29.36 -38.00 8.43
C ASP A 618 29.71 -37.72 6.96
N ASP A 619 30.41 -38.65 6.32
CA ASP A 619 30.88 -38.54 4.93
C ASP A 619 29.76 -38.13 3.96
N LYS A 620 28.52 -38.61 4.18
CA LYS A 620 27.39 -38.27 3.30
C LYS A 620 27.02 -36.80 3.37
N VAL A 621 27.12 -36.20 4.55
CA VAL A 621 26.83 -34.77 4.73
C VAL A 621 27.91 -33.93 4.04
N VAL A 622 29.17 -34.36 4.15
CA VAL A 622 30.31 -33.71 3.49
C VAL A 622 30.19 -33.84 1.97
N ASP A 623 29.75 -34.98 1.43
CA ASP A 623 29.56 -35.18 -0.01
C ASP A 623 28.45 -34.30 -0.61
N VAL A 624 27.34 -34.12 0.12
CA VAL A 624 26.29 -33.16 -0.29
C VAL A 624 26.85 -31.74 -0.27
N PHE A 625 27.62 -31.36 0.74
CA PHE A 625 28.25 -30.04 0.79
C PHE A 625 29.25 -29.82 -0.35
N ARG A 626 30.08 -30.81 -0.68
CA ARG A 626 30.98 -30.79 -1.85
C ARG A 626 30.21 -30.61 -3.16
N SER A 627 29.02 -31.21 -3.27
CA SER A 627 28.14 -31.03 -4.44
C SER A 627 27.66 -29.59 -4.56
N LEU A 628 27.26 -28.95 -3.45
CA LEU A 628 26.88 -27.52 -3.43
C LEU A 628 28.03 -26.62 -3.90
N VAL A 629 29.26 -26.87 -3.41
CA VAL A 629 30.48 -26.14 -3.83
C VAL A 629 30.77 -26.38 -5.32
N SER A 630 30.61 -27.62 -5.79
CA SER A 630 30.74 -27.96 -7.21
C SER A 630 29.73 -27.19 -8.07
N TRP A 631 28.46 -27.12 -7.67
CA TRP A 631 27.44 -26.35 -8.40
C TRP A 631 27.75 -24.86 -8.45
N ASN A 632 28.26 -24.29 -7.36
CA ASN A 632 28.73 -22.89 -7.35
C ASN A 632 29.83 -22.69 -8.40
N SER A 633 30.83 -23.56 -8.45
CA SER A 633 31.92 -23.46 -9.43
C SER A 633 31.41 -23.64 -10.88
N LYS A 634 30.54 -24.62 -11.14
CA LYS A 634 29.94 -24.88 -12.47
C LYS A 634 29.10 -23.69 -12.94
N SER A 635 28.44 -22.97 -12.02
CA SER A 635 27.58 -21.81 -12.34
C SER A 635 28.33 -20.64 -13.02
N ALA A 636 29.65 -20.57 -12.84
CA ALA A 636 30.49 -19.57 -13.52
C ALA A 636 30.79 -19.94 -14.99
N THR A 637 30.63 -21.21 -15.37
CA THR A 637 31.00 -21.74 -16.69
C THR A 637 29.82 -22.19 -17.54
N LEU A 638 28.72 -22.60 -16.91
CA LEU A 638 27.52 -23.11 -17.58
C LEU A 638 26.49 -21.99 -17.81
N THR A 639 25.61 -22.20 -18.80
CA THR A 639 24.45 -21.33 -18.99
C THR A 639 23.43 -21.51 -17.86
N LEU A 640 22.54 -20.53 -17.67
CA LEU A 640 21.50 -20.60 -16.63
C LEU A 640 20.62 -21.85 -16.74
N THR A 641 20.23 -22.22 -17.97
CA THR A 641 19.42 -23.43 -18.22
C THR A 641 20.18 -24.70 -17.85
N ASP A 642 21.46 -24.77 -18.21
CA ASP A 642 22.29 -25.96 -17.96
C ASP A 642 22.56 -26.15 -16.47
N ILE A 643 22.91 -25.07 -15.75
CA ILE A 643 23.20 -25.18 -14.31
C ILE A 643 21.95 -25.56 -13.50
N ILE A 644 20.78 -25.01 -13.84
CA ILE A 644 19.52 -25.37 -13.18
C ILE A 644 19.18 -26.85 -13.43
N GLN A 645 19.41 -27.35 -14.65
CA GLN A 645 19.24 -28.76 -14.96
C GLN A 645 20.20 -29.64 -14.16
N VAL A 646 21.48 -29.26 -14.07
CA VAL A 646 22.49 -29.97 -13.27
C VAL A 646 22.07 -30.07 -11.81
N ILE A 647 21.65 -28.96 -11.19
CA ILE A 647 21.22 -28.94 -9.79
C ILE A 647 19.96 -29.80 -9.59
N LEU A 648 18.98 -29.72 -10.49
CA LEU A 648 17.75 -30.52 -10.41
C LEU A 648 18.01 -32.04 -10.48
N GLN A 649 19.01 -32.45 -11.26
CA GLN A 649 19.41 -33.85 -11.42
C GLN A 649 20.32 -34.33 -10.28
N GLU A 650 21.40 -33.62 -9.99
CA GLU A 650 22.43 -34.03 -9.01
C GLU A 650 21.92 -33.93 -7.55
N SER A 651 20.92 -33.08 -7.26
CA SER A 651 20.31 -32.99 -5.91
C SER A 651 19.44 -34.19 -5.52
N GLY A 652 19.09 -35.07 -6.47
CA GLY A 652 18.14 -36.16 -6.24
C GLY A 652 16.66 -35.72 -6.21
N LEU A 653 16.38 -34.42 -6.36
CA LEU A 653 15.02 -33.88 -6.33
C LEU A 653 14.13 -34.44 -7.45
N LEU A 654 14.64 -34.57 -8.68
CA LEU A 654 13.87 -35.17 -9.77
C LEU A 654 13.45 -36.62 -9.45
N ARG A 655 14.35 -37.42 -8.87
CA ARG A 655 14.04 -38.80 -8.44
C ARG A 655 12.99 -38.80 -7.35
N HIS A 656 13.06 -37.85 -6.41
CA HIS A 656 12.07 -37.69 -5.36
C HIS A 656 10.69 -37.33 -5.93
N ILE A 657 10.61 -36.36 -6.84
CA ILE A 657 9.36 -35.97 -7.53
C ILE A 657 8.69 -37.17 -8.18
N LEU A 658 9.45 -37.99 -8.90
CA LEU A 658 8.96 -39.19 -9.57
C LEU A 658 8.46 -40.29 -8.61
N SER A 659 8.86 -40.25 -7.33
CA SER A 659 8.44 -41.20 -6.30
C SER A 659 7.15 -40.81 -5.57
N LEU A 660 6.63 -39.60 -5.80
CA LEU A 660 5.43 -39.09 -5.13
C LEU A 660 4.14 -39.72 -5.68
N THR A 661 3.05 -39.54 -4.94
CA THR A 661 1.72 -40.03 -5.32
C THR A 661 1.13 -39.31 -6.54
N GLN A 662 1.54 -38.06 -6.83
CA GLN A 662 1.06 -37.25 -7.95
C GLN A 662 2.24 -36.54 -8.68
N PRO A 663 3.13 -37.29 -9.35
CA PRO A 663 4.36 -36.76 -9.92
C PRO A 663 4.11 -35.74 -11.05
N LEU A 664 3.03 -35.91 -11.82
CA LEU A 664 2.69 -35.03 -12.95
C LEU A 664 2.42 -33.59 -12.53
N ILE A 665 1.84 -33.37 -11.34
CA ILE A 665 1.54 -32.02 -10.83
C ILE A 665 2.84 -31.30 -10.50
N GLU A 666 3.75 -31.97 -9.79
CA GLU A 666 5.04 -31.37 -9.45
C GLU A 666 5.91 -31.17 -10.70
N LEU A 667 5.89 -32.10 -11.66
CA LEU A 667 6.57 -31.92 -12.95
C LEU A 667 6.04 -30.71 -13.73
N ASN A 668 4.73 -30.46 -13.70
CA ASN A 668 4.13 -29.29 -14.34
C ASN A 668 4.62 -27.97 -13.72
N ARG A 669 4.69 -27.92 -12.38
CA ARG A 669 5.22 -26.77 -11.64
C ARG A 669 6.69 -26.49 -11.97
N PHE A 670 7.53 -27.52 -11.93
CA PHE A 670 8.93 -27.39 -12.33
C PHE A 670 9.06 -27.06 -13.83
N GLY A 671 8.14 -27.52 -14.68
CA GLY A 671 8.02 -27.12 -16.08
C GLY A 671 7.74 -25.63 -16.23
N THR A 672 6.81 -25.08 -15.45
CA THR A 672 6.55 -23.62 -15.42
C THR A 672 7.78 -22.83 -14.97
N LEU A 673 8.48 -23.28 -13.92
CA LEU A 673 9.74 -22.66 -13.47
C LEU A 673 10.81 -22.70 -14.57
N PHE A 674 10.96 -23.84 -15.24
CA PHE A 674 11.97 -24.00 -16.28
C PHE A 674 11.66 -23.17 -17.53
N GLU A 675 10.39 -22.95 -17.86
CA GLU A 675 9.99 -22.08 -18.95
C GLU A 675 10.28 -20.60 -18.63
N ASP A 676 10.06 -20.18 -17.38
CA ASP A 676 10.49 -18.86 -16.91
C ASP A 676 12.00 -18.68 -17.03
N VAL A 677 12.79 -19.66 -16.58
CA VAL A 677 14.25 -19.68 -16.74
C VAL A 677 14.66 -19.46 -18.19
N LYS A 678 14.06 -20.19 -19.14
CA LYS A 678 14.35 -20.02 -20.57
C LYS A 678 13.96 -18.64 -21.06
N SER A 679 12.78 -18.15 -20.67
CA SER A 679 12.27 -16.84 -21.10
C SER A 679 13.19 -15.70 -20.65
N GLN A 680 13.66 -15.74 -19.40
CA GLN A 680 14.57 -14.73 -18.84
C GLN A 680 15.98 -14.85 -19.42
N ALA A 681 16.49 -16.07 -19.61
CA ALA A 681 17.78 -16.30 -20.27
C ALA A 681 17.79 -15.81 -21.73
N ALA A 682 16.66 -15.95 -22.44
CA ALA A 682 16.49 -15.45 -23.80
C ALA A 682 16.40 -13.91 -23.84
N ALA A 683 15.69 -13.30 -22.88
CA ALA A 683 15.54 -11.85 -22.78
C ALA A 683 16.83 -11.15 -22.37
N PHE A 684 17.60 -11.75 -21.45
CA PHE A 684 18.84 -11.17 -20.90
C PHE A 684 20.04 -12.06 -21.22
N ARG A 685 20.71 -11.78 -22.34
CA ARG A 685 21.94 -12.48 -22.72
C ARG A 685 23.00 -12.32 -21.63
N GLY A 686 23.51 -13.45 -21.13
CA GLY A 686 24.52 -13.48 -20.07
C GLY A 686 23.96 -13.48 -18.64
N LEU A 687 22.64 -13.68 -18.45
CA LEU A 687 22.04 -13.83 -17.13
C LEU A 687 22.68 -15.01 -16.37
N THR A 688 23.25 -14.73 -15.20
CA THR A 688 23.88 -15.73 -14.32
C THR A 688 22.86 -16.32 -13.35
N LEU A 689 23.21 -17.45 -12.69
CA LEU A 689 22.38 -18.03 -11.63
C LEU A 689 22.11 -17.04 -10.49
N ALA A 690 23.13 -16.27 -10.09
CA ALA A 690 22.98 -15.21 -9.07
C ALA A 690 22.01 -14.11 -9.51
N GLY A 691 22.08 -13.67 -10.77
CA GLY A 691 21.13 -12.71 -11.33
C GLY A 691 19.70 -13.25 -11.39
N TYR A 692 19.51 -14.53 -11.72
CA TYR A 692 18.20 -15.15 -11.72
C TYR A 692 17.59 -15.28 -10.31
N VAL A 693 18.37 -15.72 -9.32
CA VAL A 693 17.92 -15.78 -7.92
C VAL A 693 17.52 -14.39 -7.42
N PHE A 694 18.29 -13.36 -7.77
CA PHE A 694 17.94 -11.96 -7.47
C PHE A 694 16.62 -11.54 -8.14
N ASN A 695 16.39 -11.91 -9.41
CA ASN A 695 15.12 -11.64 -10.08
C ASN A 695 13.94 -12.33 -9.39
N LEU A 696 14.11 -13.57 -8.94
CA LEU A 696 13.06 -14.30 -8.20
C LEU A 696 12.75 -13.65 -6.85
N GLN A 697 13.76 -13.18 -6.13
CA GLN A 697 13.58 -12.41 -4.90
C GLN A 697 12.83 -11.11 -5.17
N LEU A 698 13.19 -10.39 -6.24
CA LEU A 698 12.50 -9.17 -6.66
C LEU A 698 11.04 -9.46 -7.06
N MET A 699 10.78 -10.58 -7.73
CA MET A 699 9.42 -11.03 -8.06
C MET A 699 8.61 -11.27 -6.79
N ASP A 700 9.17 -11.96 -5.81
CA ASP A 700 8.52 -12.24 -4.53
C ASP A 700 8.22 -10.95 -3.74
N GLU A 701 9.23 -10.07 -3.61
CA GLU A 701 9.10 -8.75 -2.94
C GLU A 701 8.02 -7.86 -3.59
N ASN A 702 7.88 -7.93 -4.91
CA ASN A 702 6.90 -7.15 -5.67
C ASN A 702 5.58 -7.91 -5.94
N ASN A 703 5.38 -9.09 -5.34
CA ASN A 703 4.20 -9.95 -5.52
C ASN A 703 3.93 -10.34 -7.00
N ILE A 704 4.97 -10.45 -7.81
CA ILE A 704 4.91 -10.95 -9.19
C ILE A 704 4.87 -12.48 -9.14
N ARG A 705 3.84 -13.07 -9.74
CA ARG A 705 3.55 -14.51 -9.64
C ARG A 705 4.08 -15.27 -10.84
N LEU A 706 4.56 -16.48 -10.58
CA LEU A 706 4.75 -17.49 -11.61
C LEU A 706 3.52 -18.39 -11.64
N GLU A 707 2.58 -18.13 -12.56
CA GLU A 707 1.32 -18.86 -12.62
C GLU A 707 1.52 -20.27 -13.19
N GLU A 708 1.12 -21.29 -12.43
CA GLU A 708 1.14 -22.69 -12.87
C GLU A 708 0.36 -22.89 -14.17
N GLN A 709 0.96 -23.57 -15.15
CA GLN A 709 0.29 -23.91 -16.40
C GLN A 709 -0.89 -24.86 -16.15
N SER A 710 -2.03 -24.63 -16.80
CA SER A 710 -3.22 -25.48 -16.63
C SER A 710 -2.99 -26.85 -17.27
N LEU A 711 -3.21 -27.92 -16.48
CA LEU A 711 -3.19 -29.29 -16.98
C LEU A 711 -4.46 -29.56 -17.78
N LEU A 712 -4.33 -30.30 -18.90
CA LEU A 712 -5.40 -30.64 -19.86
C LEU A 712 -6.65 -31.36 -19.30
N ASN A 713 -6.72 -31.65 -17.99
CA ASN A 713 -7.85 -32.36 -17.34
C ASN A 713 -8.68 -31.49 -16.38
N ASP A 714 -8.51 -30.15 -16.39
CA ASP A 714 -9.22 -29.21 -15.49
C ASP A 714 -10.64 -28.80 -15.96
N GLU A 715 -11.20 -29.49 -16.97
CA GLU A 715 -12.44 -29.03 -17.63
C GLU A 715 -13.72 -29.15 -16.77
N ASP A 716 -13.74 -30.00 -15.73
CA ASP A 716 -14.93 -30.21 -14.88
C ASP A 716 -14.66 -30.02 -13.38
N ALA A 717 -14.25 -28.81 -13.02
CA ALA A 717 -13.94 -28.41 -11.66
C ALA A 717 -14.63 -27.10 -11.24
N VAL A 718 -14.90 -26.94 -9.94
CA VAL A 718 -15.48 -25.72 -9.37
C VAL A 718 -14.49 -24.58 -9.45
N THR A 719 -14.91 -23.41 -9.94
CA THR A 719 -14.01 -22.26 -10.09
C THR A 719 -13.92 -21.45 -8.79
N LEU A 720 -12.72 -21.30 -8.25
CA LEU A 720 -12.42 -20.35 -7.17
C LEU A 720 -11.74 -19.11 -7.77
N THR A 721 -12.33 -17.93 -7.57
CA THR A 721 -11.86 -16.70 -8.21
C THR A 721 -12.12 -15.46 -7.36
N THR A 722 -11.42 -14.36 -7.67
CA THR A 722 -11.74 -13.05 -7.12
C THR A 722 -12.76 -12.32 -7.96
N ALA A 723 -13.48 -11.37 -7.36
CA ALA A 723 -14.46 -10.55 -8.08
C ALA A 723 -13.87 -9.80 -9.29
N HIS A 724 -12.60 -9.35 -9.20
CA HIS A 724 -11.90 -8.70 -10.31
C HIS A 724 -11.60 -9.66 -11.46
N LYS A 725 -11.09 -10.87 -11.13
CA LYS A 725 -10.77 -11.90 -12.12
C LYS A 725 -12.02 -12.55 -12.73
N ALA A 726 -13.16 -12.48 -12.05
CA ALA A 726 -14.43 -12.98 -12.57
C ALA A 726 -14.99 -12.14 -13.74
N LYS A 727 -14.46 -10.93 -14.01
CA LYS A 727 -14.90 -10.09 -15.14
C LYS A 727 -14.76 -10.87 -16.45
N GLY A 728 -15.79 -10.83 -17.28
CA GLY A 728 -15.84 -11.57 -18.54
C GLY A 728 -16.28 -13.04 -18.43
N LEU A 729 -16.28 -13.64 -17.23
CA LEU A 729 -16.75 -15.01 -17.02
C LEU A 729 -18.21 -15.08 -16.55
N GLU A 730 -18.77 -16.28 -16.59
CA GLU A 730 -20.16 -16.56 -16.24
C GLU A 730 -20.37 -18.01 -15.80
N TRP A 731 -21.29 -18.22 -14.85
CA TRP A 731 -21.59 -19.54 -14.29
C TRP A 731 -23.07 -19.70 -14.00
N HIS A 732 -23.59 -20.92 -14.14
CA HIS A 732 -24.95 -21.25 -13.71
C HIS A 732 -25.22 -20.90 -12.23
N THR A 733 -24.29 -21.25 -11.33
CA THR A 733 -24.41 -21.01 -9.88
C THR A 733 -23.19 -20.27 -9.34
N VAL A 734 -23.42 -19.15 -8.66
CA VAL A 734 -22.37 -18.33 -8.05
C VAL A 734 -22.61 -18.19 -6.55
N PHE A 735 -21.55 -18.37 -5.77
CA PHE A 735 -21.48 -18.05 -4.35
C PHE A 735 -20.63 -16.79 -4.16
N ILE A 736 -21.18 -15.79 -3.49
CA ILE A 736 -20.41 -14.63 -3.00
C ILE A 736 -20.00 -14.94 -1.57
N TYR A 737 -18.71 -15.22 -1.40
CA TYR A 737 -18.10 -15.63 -0.13
C TYR A 737 -17.88 -14.44 0.79
N ARG A 738 -18.06 -14.66 2.11
CA ARG A 738 -17.87 -13.66 3.17
C ARG A 738 -18.64 -12.36 2.98
N PHE A 739 -19.89 -12.46 2.55
CA PHE A 739 -20.82 -11.33 2.38
C PHE A 739 -21.18 -10.68 3.74
N ALA A 740 -20.23 -9.93 4.28
CA ALA A 740 -20.25 -9.28 5.58
C ALA A 740 -19.55 -7.91 5.50
N ASP A 741 -19.90 -7.00 6.40
CA ASP A 741 -19.24 -5.70 6.52
C ASP A 741 -17.73 -5.88 6.81
N SER A 742 -16.91 -4.94 6.33
CA SER A 742 -15.44 -4.98 6.30
C SER A 742 -14.82 -5.95 5.28
N TYR A 743 -15.59 -6.90 4.74
CA TYR A 743 -15.18 -7.75 3.60
C TYR A 743 -15.77 -7.23 2.28
N TRP A 744 -17.07 -6.94 2.27
CA TRP A 744 -17.78 -6.29 1.17
C TRP A 744 -18.42 -5.01 1.69
N GLY A 745 -17.79 -3.87 1.46
CA GLY A 745 -18.18 -2.59 2.04
C GLY A 745 -17.53 -2.34 3.40
N ASN A 746 -17.43 -1.07 3.79
CA ASN A 746 -17.02 -0.59 5.11
C ASN A 746 -15.61 -1.01 5.56
N LYS A 747 -14.70 -1.32 4.63
CA LYS A 747 -13.33 -1.72 4.95
C LYS A 747 -12.48 -0.51 5.37
N ALA A 748 -11.93 -0.56 6.58
CA ALA A 748 -10.99 0.45 7.08
C ALA A 748 -9.57 0.21 6.51
N GLY A 749 -9.25 0.81 5.36
CA GLY A 749 -7.90 0.79 4.81
C GLY A 749 -6.97 1.79 5.51
N ARG A 750 -5.80 1.34 5.98
CA ARG A 750 -4.67 2.25 6.21
C ARG A 750 -4.01 2.51 4.86
N GLN A 751 -4.26 3.68 4.27
CA GLN A 751 -3.41 4.20 3.19
C GLN A 751 -2.02 4.42 3.77
N MET A 752 -1.09 3.48 3.54
CA MET A 752 0.30 3.59 4.05
C MET A 752 1.10 4.68 3.34
N ILE A 753 0.63 5.14 2.18
CA ILE A 753 1.11 6.34 1.49
C ILE A 753 -0.12 7.12 1.03
N LYS A 754 -0.33 8.31 1.60
CA LYS A 754 -1.21 9.30 0.98
C LYS A 754 -0.42 9.90 -0.17
N LEU A 755 -0.85 9.60 -1.40
CA LEU A 755 -0.32 10.31 -2.57
C LEU A 755 -0.50 11.82 -2.32
N PRO A 756 0.53 12.64 -2.61
CA PRO A 756 0.39 14.09 -2.52
C PRO A 756 -0.86 14.54 -3.28
N PRO A 757 -1.73 15.38 -2.68
CA PRO A 757 -2.92 15.86 -3.37
C PRO A 757 -2.50 16.58 -4.66
N GLY A 758 -2.90 16.04 -5.83
CA GLY A 758 -2.52 16.54 -7.16
C GLY A 758 -2.16 15.46 -8.19
N ILE A 759 -1.66 14.30 -7.77
CA ILE A 759 -1.20 13.23 -8.71
C ILE A 759 -2.36 12.38 -9.26
N VAL A 760 -3.49 12.34 -8.55
CA VAL A 760 -4.74 11.72 -9.02
C VAL A 760 -5.83 12.79 -8.97
N THR A 761 -6.32 13.24 -10.13
CA THR A 761 -7.36 14.25 -10.27
C THR A 761 -8.79 13.70 -10.11
N GLN A 762 -8.95 12.40 -9.84
CA GLN A 762 -10.19 11.83 -9.34
C GLN A 762 -10.18 11.75 -7.80
N ASN A 763 -11.05 12.55 -7.18
CA ASN A 763 -11.36 12.43 -5.76
C ASN A 763 -12.08 11.09 -5.51
N THR A 764 -11.43 10.14 -4.84
CA THR A 764 -12.07 8.91 -4.34
C THR A 764 -12.92 9.15 -3.08
N ASP A 765 -13.00 10.39 -2.59
CA ASP A 765 -13.65 10.74 -1.31
C ASP A 765 -15.09 11.33 -1.47
N THR A 766 -15.54 11.61 -2.70
CA THR A 766 -16.95 12.00 -3.05
C THR A 766 -17.83 10.83 -3.43
N GLU A 767 -17.20 9.78 -3.94
CA GLU A 767 -17.92 8.56 -4.20
C GLU A 767 -18.36 8.01 -2.84
N ASP A 768 -19.49 7.30 -2.82
CA ASP A 768 -19.72 6.35 -1.72
C ASP A 768 -18.37 5.69 -1.44
N LYS A 769 -17.88 5.69 -0.18
CA LYS A 769 -16.58 5.08 0.14
C LYS A 769 -16.50 3.63 -0.34
N ASN A 770 -17.66 3.03 -0.60
CA ASN A 770 -17.87 1.72 -1.15
C ASN A 770 -18.37 1.73 -2.60
N ALA A 771 -18.27 2.81 -3.37
CA ALA A 771 -18.76 2.90 -4.75
C ALA A 771 -17.98 1.95 -5.66
N GLU A 772 -16.65 1.95 -5.57
CA GLU A 772 -15.80 0.95 -6.25
C GLU A 772 -16.16 -0.46 -5.79
N GLU A 773 -16.38 -0.65 -4.48
CA GLU A 773 -16.78 -1.95 -3.94
C GLU A 773 -18.19 -2.37 -4.40
N ARG A 774 -19.09 -1.41 -4.63
CA ARG A 774 -20.44 -1.62 -5.13
C ARG A 774 -20.43 -1.94 -6.62
N ARG A 775 -19.58 -1.28 -7.41
CA ARG A 775 -19.32 -1.65 -8.82
C ARG A 775 -18.72 -3.05 -8.91
N LEU A 776 -17.79 -3.38 -8.01
CA LEU A 776 -17.21 -4.73 -7.94
C LEU A 776 -18.26 -5.78 -7.54
N PHE A 777 -19.14 -5.45 -6.60
CA PHE A 777 -20.25 -6.30 -6.20
C PHE A 777 -21.27 -6.48 -7.34
N TYR A 778 -21.59 -5.41 -8.08
CA TYR A 778 -22.39 -5.46 -9.31
C TYR A 778 -21.77 -6.44 -10.34
N VAL A 779 -20.46 -6.35 -10.57
CA VAL A 779 -19.76 -7.29 -11.45
C VAL A 779 -19.93 -8.71 -10.95
N ALA A 780 -19.74 -8.96 -9.65
CA ALA A 780 -19.87 -10.28 -9.05
C ALA A 780 -21.29 -10.87 -9.17
N LEU A 781 -22.34 -10.07 -8.93
CA LEU A 781 -23.75 -10.48 -9.07
C LEU A 781 -24.08 -10.91 -10.51
N THR A 782 -23.63 -10.11 -11.49
CA THR A 782 -23.91 -10.33 -12.92
C THR A 782 -23.12 -11.48 -13.55
N ARG A 783 -22.26 -12.18 -12.77
CA ARG A 783 -21.61 -13.43 -13.22
C ARG A 783 -22.55 -14.63 -13.13
N ALA A 784 -23.60 -14.54 -12.32
CA ALA A 784 -24.58 -15.61 -12.15
C ALA A 784 -25.59 -15.61 -13.29
N LYS A 785 -25.75 -16.76 -13.96
CA LYS A 785 -26.80 -16.96 -14.97
C LYS A 785 -28.17 -17.18 -14.32
N GLN A 786 -28.24 -18.01 -13.25
CA GLN A 786 -29.52 -18.41 -12.64
C GLN A 786 -29.53 -18.39 -11.11
N GLN A 787 -28.51 -18.95 -10.45
CA GLN A 787 -28.53 -19.10 -8.98
C GLN A 787 -27.42 -18.31 -8.32
N LEU A 788 -27.82 -17.49 -7.35
CA LEU A 788 -26.92 -16.64 -6.58
C LEU A 788 -27.10 -16.90 -5.08
N TYR A 789 -25.99 -17.12 -4.40
CA TYR A 789 -25.91 -17.30 -2.96
C TYR A 789 -25.02 -16.21 -2.35
N LEU A 790 -25.56 -15.45 -1.41
CA LEU A 790 -24.80 -14.52 -0.57
C LEU A 790 -24.60 -15.21 0.79
N THR A 791 -23.37 -15.63 1.08
CA THR A 791 -23.03 -16.36 2.32
C THR A 791 -22.17 -15.48 3.21
N GLY A 792 -22.40 -15.51 4.53
CA GLY A 792 -21.54 -14.83 5.48
C GLY A 792 -21.74 -15.31 6.91
N SER A 793 -20.68 -15.22 7.72
CA SER A 793 -20.73 -15.48 9.16
C SER A 793 -20.89 -14.21 10.01
N THR A 794 -21.36 -14.37 11.25
CA THR A 794 -21.45 -13.30 12.26
C THR A 794 -20.15 -13.02 13.00
N GLN A 795 -19.16 -13.89 12.85
CA GLN A 795 -17.86 -13.81 13.51
C GLN A 795 -16.77 -14.21 12.52
N TYR A 796 -15.63 -13.51 12.52
CA TYR A 796 -14.44 -13.87 11.76
C TYR A 796 -13.19 -13.71 12.64
N PRO A 797 -12.10 -14.46 12.37
CA PRO A 797 -10.89 -14.43 13.19
C PRO A 797 -10.28 -13.02 13.22
N GLY A 798 -9.89 -12.54 14.41
CA GLY A 798 -9.29 -11.22 14.60
C GLY A 798 -10.26 -10.08 14.93
N SER A 799 -11.59 -10.30 14.90
CA SER A 799 -12.59 -9.33 15.37
C SER A 799 -13.30 -9.83 16.62
N ALA A 800 -13.17 -9.11 17.74
CA ALA A 800 -13.93 -9.37 18.97
C ALA A 800 -15.42 -8.92 18.84
N LYS A 801 -15.78 -8.23 17.77
CA LYS A 801 -17.12 -7.69 17.53
C LYS A 801 -17.88 -8.58 16.56
N MET A 802 -19.17 -8.79 16.84
CA MET A 802 -20.11 -9.40 15.92
C MET A 802 -20.17 -8.58 14.62
N ILE A 803 -19.99 -9.25 13.49
CA ILE A 803 -19.97 -8.64 12.16
C ILE A 803 -21.38 -8.72 11.56
N PHE A 804 -21.86 -7.60 11.04
CA PHE A 804 -23.15 -7.51 10.34
C PHE A 804 -23.02 -7.99 8.89
N PRO A 805 -24.11 -8.47 8.26
CA PRO A 805 -24.14 -8.66 6.81
C PRO A 805 -23.72 -7.37 6.09
N SER A 806 -23.11 -7.50 4.91
CA SER A 806 -22.67 -6.35 4.12
C SER A 806 -23.80 -5.33 3.94
N MET A 807 -23.47 -4.03 4.04
CA MET A 807 -24.41 -2.93 3.78
C MET A 807 -25.12 -3.02 2.42
N PHE A 808 -24.49 -3.65 1.42
CA PHE A 808 -25.10 -3.84 0.11
C PHE A 808 -26.35 -4.73 0.14
N LEU A 809 -26.61 -5.45 1.23
CA LEU A 809 -27.86 -6.20 1.40
C LEU A 809 -29.09 -5.27 1.44
N GLU A 810 -28.93 -4.03 1.92
CA GLU A 810 -30.02 -3.05 2.00
C GLU A 810 -30.35 -2.43 0.64
N ASP A 811 -29.36 -2.38 -0.26
CA ASP A 811 -29.48 -1.85 -1.63
C ASP A 811 -30.21 -2.84 -2.58
N LEU A 812 -30.47 -4.08 -2.13
CA LEU A 812 -31.15 -5.12 -2.91
C LEU A 812 -32.67 -5.13 -2.64
N PRO A 813 -33.52 -5.26 -3.68
CA PRO A 813 -34.98 -5.33 -3.51
C PRO A 813 -35.38 -6.54 -2.66
N LYS A 814 -36.15 -6.33 -1.58
CA LYS A 814 -36.46 -7.37 -0.58
C LYS A 814 -37.28 -8.52 -1.17
N GLU A 815 -38.11 -8.23 -2.15
CA GLU A 815 -38.92 -9.17 -2.94
C GLU A 815 -38.07 -10.19 -3.72
N ASN A 816 -36.83 -9.83 -4.06
CA ASN A 816 -35.90 -10.69 -4.79
C ASN A 816 -35.07 -11.59 -3.87
N LEU A 817 -35.15 -11.40 -2.55
CA LEU A 817 -34.32 -12.08 -1.55
C LEU A 817 -35.05 -13.22 -0.86
N LYS A 818 -34.34 -14.35 -0.66
CA LYS A 818 -34.82 -15.49 0.15
C LYS A 818 -33.80 -15.89 1.21
N LYS A 819 -34.15 -15.73 2.48
CA LYS A 819 -33.31 -16.17 3.62
C LYS A 819 -33.43 -17.69 3.83
N LEU A 820 -32.30 -18.39 3.93
CA LEU A 820 -32.27 -19.84 4.21
C LEU A 820 -32.12 -20.12 5.72
N LYS A 821 -32.75 -21.20 6.20
CA LYS A 821 -32.63 -21.66 7.59
C LYS A 821 -31.33 -22.45 7.77
N THR A 822 -30.49 -22.07 8.74
CA THR A 822 -29.15 -22.64 8.99
C THR A 822 -29.03 -23.48 10.26
N LYS A 823 -30.11 -23.64 11.06
CA LYS A 823 -30.10 -24.33 12.37
C LYS A 823 -29.43 -25.72 12.39
N GLN A 824 -29.48 -26.47 11.28
CA GLN A 824 -28.85 -27.80 11.18
C GLN A 824 -27.31 -27.76 11.12
N TYR A 825 -26.73 -26.68 10.60
CA TYR A 825 -25.28 -26.48 10.55
C TYR A 825 -24.76 -25.95 11.89
N GLU A 826 -25.55 -25.07 12.53
CA GLU A 826 -25.22 -24.49 13.85
C GLU A 826 -25.01 -25.56 14.93
N SER A 827 -25.79 -26.65 14.93
CA SER A 827 -25.63 -27.74 15.91
C SER A 827 -24.36 -28.59 15.72
N ARG A 828 -23.62 -28.42 14.62
CA ARG A 828 -22.38 -29.17 14.32
C ARG A 828 -21.11 -28.36 14.63
N ALA A 829 -21.24 -27.08 14.99
CA ALA A 829 -20.14 -26.12 15.12
C ALA A 829 -19.08 -26.55 16.15
N GLU A 830 -19.51 -26.95 17.35
CA GLU A 830 -18.61 -27.35 18.45
C GLU A 830 -17.74 -28.55 18.09
N LYS A 831 -18.31 -29.53 17.37
CA LYS A 831 -17.60 -30.75 16.97
C LYS A 831 -16.53 -30.48 15.91
N ILE A 832 -16.76 -29.51 15.02
CA ILE A 832 -15.82 -29.15 13.95
C ILE A 832 -14.67 -28.30 14.51
N LEU A 833 -14.97 -27.36 15.40
CA LEU A 833 -13.97 -26.50 16.05
C LEU A 833 -12.99 -27.31 16.91
N ALA A 834 -13.48 -28.33 17.62
CA ALA A 834 -12.67 -29.22 18.44
C ALA A 834 -11.65 -30.06 17.63
N GLN A 835 -11.91 -30.33 16.35
CA GLN A 835 -11.01 -31.10 15.50
C GLN A 835 -9.86 -30.24 14.94
N GLN A 836 -10.06 -28.94 14.73
CA GLN A 836 -9.05 -28.03 14.15
C GLN A 836 -8.03 -27.47 15.16
N LEU A 837 -8.35 -27.45 16.47
CA LEU A 837 -7.47 -26.91 17.52
C LEU A 837 -6.46 -27.94 18.08
N THR A 838 -6.23 -29.06 17.40
CA THR A 838 -5.25 -30.06 17.85
C THR A 838 -3.85 -29.70 17.35
N SER A 839 -2.89 -29.61 18.28
CA SER A 839 -1.49 -29.27 17.98
C SER A 839 -0.90 -30.26 16.97
N SER A 840 -0.02 -29.78 16.07
CA SER A 840 0.78 -30.69 15.25
C SER A 840 1.52 -31.66 16.19
N PRO A 841 1.43 -32.97 15.95
CA PRO A 841 2.06 -33.95 16.82
C PRO A 841 3.55 -33.64 16.97
N LEU A 842 4.08 -33.79 18.18
CA LEU A 842 5.52 -33.72 18.39
C LEU A 842 6.18 -34.77 17.50
N PRO A 843 7.26 -34.43 16.76
CA PRO A 843 8.00 -35.43 16.02
C PRO A 843 8.45 -36.52 16.99
N THR A 844 8.25 -37.78 16.62
CA THR A 844 8.82 -38.90 17.36
C THR A 844 10.34 -38.76 17.35
N LEU A 845 10.99 -38.95 18.51
CA LEU A 845 12.44 -38.97 18.61
C LEU A 845 13.00 -40.02 17.63
N VAL A 846 13.99 -39.63 16.85
CA VAL A 846 14.67 -40.54 15.91
C VAL A 846 15.58 -41.48 16.70
N ASP A 847 15.81 -42.70 16.19
CA ASP A 847 16.72 -43.67 16.81
C ASP A 847 18.10 -43.04 17.10
N GLY A 848 18.57 -43.10 18.35
CA GLY A 848 19.83 -42.50 18.80
C GLY A 848 19.75 -41.07 19.35
N GLU A 849 18.62 -40.36 19.18
CA GLU A 849 18.43 -38.98 19.67
C GLU A 849 18.40 -38.92 21.21
N LYS A 850 17.83 -39.95 21.85
CA LYS A 850 17.69 -40.03 23.31
C LYS A 850 19.04 -40.21 23.99
N GLU A 851 19.88 -41.09 23.46
CA GLU A 851 21.23 -41.35 23.94
C GLU A 851 22.10 -40.09 23.84
N PHE A 852 22.03 -39.42 22.68
CA PHE A 852 22.74 -38.17 22.44
C PHE A 852 22.35 -37.05 23.41
N LEU A 853 21.05 -36.83 23.64
CA LEU A 853 20.57 -35.84 24.60
C LEU A 853 21.03 -36.15 26.04
N THR A 854 20.97 -37.43 26.42
CA THR A 854 21.38 -37.87 27.76
C THR A 854 22.86 -37.60 28.01
N GLU A 855 23.71 -37.84 27.01
CA GLU A 855 25.15 -37.56 27.10
C GLU A 855 25.44 -36.06 27.24
N ILE A 856 24.73 -35.21 26.49
CA ILE A 856 24.85 -33.75 26.60
C ILE A 856 24.47 -33.27 28.01
N ILE A 857 23.35 -33.77 28.54
CA ILE A 857 22.81 -33.33 29.82
C ILE A 857 23.73 -33.72 30.98
N LYS A 858 24.45 -34.84 30.88
CA LYS A 858 25.38 -35.31 31.92
C LYS A 858 26.42 -34.26 32.29
N ASN A 859 26.91 -33.50 31.31
CA ASN A 859 27.94 -32.47 31.49
C ASN A 859 27.38 -31.04 31.35
N PHE A 860 26.05 -30.88 31.31
CA PHE A 860 25.42 -29.59 31.10
C PHE A 860 25.48 -28.74 32.38
N LYS A 861 26.05 -27.53 32.27
CA LYS A 861 26.09 -26.55 33.36
C LYS A 861 24.92 -25.59 33.24
N LEU A 862 24.15 -25.44 34.30
CA LEU A 862 23.00 -24.53 34.33
C LEU A 862 23.48 -23.10 34.57
N SER A 863 23.11 -22.18 33.68
CA SER A 863 23.35 -20.74 33.79
C SER A 863 22.04 -19.96 33.96
N PRO A 864 22.09 -18.69 34.42
CA PRO A 864 20.88 -17.87 34.57
C PRO A 864 20.05 -17.79 33.29
N THR A 865 20.71 -17.60 32.14
CA THR A 865 20.07 -17.53 30.82
C THR A 865 19.40 -18.85 30.45
N SER A 866 20.09 -19.97 30.69
CA SER A 866 19.55 -21.30 30.37
C SER A 866 18.36 -21.69 31.25
N LEU A 867 18.39 -21.31 32.54
CA LEU A 867 17.28 -21.51 33.46
C LEU A 867 16.05 -20.70 33.04
N ASN A 868 16.22 -19.40 32.77
CA ASN A 868 15.11 -18.57 32.30
C ASN A 868 14.52 -19.10 30.97
N THR A 869 15.36 -19.59 30.05
CA THR A 869 14.89 -20.21 28.79
C THR A 869 14.05 -21.46 29.06
N PHE A 870 14.47 -22.30 30.01
CA PHE A 870 13.72 -23.51 30.38
C PHE A 870 12.37 -23.18 31.02
N LEU A 871 12.33 -22.23 31.96
CA LEU A 871 11.11 -21.78 32.62
C LEU A 871 10.12 -21.12 31.65
N GLU A 872 10.62 -20.41 30.64
CA GLU A 872 9.80 -19.86 29.57
C GLU A 872 9.20 -20.96 28.68
N CYS A 873 10.04 -21.92 28.22
CA CYS A 873 9.61 -23.05 27.42
C CYS A 873 10.67 -24.18 27.39
N PRO A 874 10.37 -25.38 27.92
CA PRO A 874 11.30 -26.53 27.88
C PRO A 874 11.68 -26.96 26.45
N TYR A 875 10.75 -26.89 25.50
CA TYR A 875 11.04 -27.16 24.09
C TYR A 875 11.99 -26.12 23.48
N LYS A 876 11.85 -24.83 23.82
CA LYS A 876 12.80 -23.79 23.39
C LYS A 876 14.19 -24.05 23.97
N PHE A 877 14.26 -24.47 25.23
CA PHE A 877 15.52 -24.90 25.85
C PHE A 877 16.18 -26.08 25.13
N LYS A 878 15.40 -27.08 24.70
CA LYS A 878 15.91 -28.20 23.87
C LYS A 878 16.59 -27.67 22.61
N LEU A 879 15.97 -26.74 21.90
CA LEU A 879 16.50 -26.19 20.65
C LEU A 879 17.69 -25.24 20.87
N ASP A 880 17.62 -24.36 21.88
CA ASP A 880 18.64 -23.32 22.18
C ASP A 880 19.89 -23.89 22.83
N HIS A 881 19.73 -24.68 23.90
CA HIS A 881 20.83 -25.05 24.80
C HIS A 881 21.33 -26.47 24.57
N LEU A 882 20.44 -27.40 24.19
CA LEU A 882 20.83 -28.79 23.92
C LEU A 882 21.24 -28.97 22.45
N TYR A 883 20.40 -28.57 21.49
CA TYR A 883 20.72 -28.69 20.06
C TYR A 883 21.62 -27.58 19.55
N LYS A 884 21.55 -26.38 20.16
CA LYS A 884 22.33 -25.22 19.72
C LYS A 884 22.12 -24.94 18.23
N ILE A 885 20.86 -24.93 17.81
CA ILE A 885 20.51 -24.63 16.41
C ILE A 885 21.17 -23.31 16.02
N PRO A 886 22.01 -23.28 14.96
CA PRO A 886 22.70 -22.07 14.52
C PRO A 886 21.74 -20.91 14.32
N ARG A 887 22.13 -19.70 14.74
CA ARG A 887 21.36 -18.47 14.49
C ARG A 887 22.26 -17.27 14.26
N ALA A 888 21.79 -16.37 13.40
CA ALA A 888 22.28 -15.01 13.37
C ALA A 888 21.95 -14.32 14.71
N LYS A 889 22.97 -13.69 15.31
CA LYS A 889 22.79 -12.87 16.51
C LYS A 889 22.01 -11.61 16.13
N ALA A 890 20.89 -11.36 16.81
CA ALA A 890 20.06 -10.20 16.51
C ALA A 890 20.86 -8.89 16.66
N PRO A 891 20.63 -7.85 15.82
CA PRO A 891 21.41 -6.62 15.85
C PRO A 891 21.43 -5.91 17.22
N ALA A 892 20.37 -6.05 18.02
CA ALA A 892 20.33 -5.52 19.38
C ALA A 892 21.29 -6.25 20.34
N MET A 893 21.46 -7.57 20.18
CA MET A 893 22.41 -8.35 20.96
C MET A 893 23.85 -8.06 20.54
N CYS A 894 24.12 -7.87 19.25
CA CYS A 894 25.44 -7.43 18.75
C CYS A 894 25.83 -6.07 19.35
N PHE A 895 24.89 -5.12 19.37
CA PHE A 895 25.07 -3.83 20.01
C PHE A 895 25.39 -3.97 21.50
N GLY A 896 24.61 -4.77 22.23
CA GLY A 896 24.88 -5.05 23.64
C GLY A 896 26.29 -5.59 23.89
N THR A 897 26.72 -6.60 23.11
CA THR A 897 28.08 -7.14 23.24
C THR A 897 29.18 -6.11 22.98
N ALA A 898 29.01 -5.24 21.98
CA ALA A 898 29.96 -4.18 21.70
C ALA A 898 30.04 -3.14 22.85
N VAL A 899 28.90 -2.85 23.50
CA VAL A 899 28.85 -1.96 24.68
C VAL A 899 29.53 -2.58 25.89
N HIS A 900 29.26 -3.86 26.20
CA HIS A 900 29.92 -4.54 27.32
C HIS A 900 31.44 -4.58 27.12
N PHE A 901 31.91 -4.86 25.89
CA PHE A 901 33.34 -4.86 25.57
C PHE A 901 33.99 -3.49 25.81
N ALA A 902 33.34 -2.41 25.39
CA ALA A 902 33.86 -1.05 25.61
C ALA A 902 33.90 -0.69 27.10
N LEU A 903 32.86 -1.05 27.87
CA LEU A 903 32.83 -0.81 29.32
C LEU A 903 33.88 -1.65 30.06
N GLU A 904 34.11 -2.90 29.64
CA GLU A 904 35.18 -3.74 30.16
C GLU A 904 36.55 -3.07 29.94
N GLY A 905 36.83 -2.58 28.71
CA GLY A 905 38.05 -1.84 28.38
C GLY A 905 38.25 -0.62 29.28
N LEU A 906 37.21 0.19 29.44
CA LEU A 906 37.21 1.39 30.29
C LEU A 906 37.63 1.10 31.73
N TYR A 907 37.02 0.09 32.35
CA TYR A 907 37.34 -0.29 33.73
C TYR A 907 38.69 -0.98 33.88
N LEU A 908 39.14 -1.76 32.88
CA LEU A 908 40.48 -2.33 32.87
C LEU A 908 41.55 -1.23 32.79
N THR A 909 41.36 -0.23 31.94
CA THR A 909 42.27 0.93 31.84
C THR A 909 42.30 1.70 33.17
N LEU A 910 41.14 1.96 33.76
CA LEU A 910 41.01 2.63 35.05
C LEU A 910 41.71 1.85 36.18
N ASN A 911 41.49 0.54 36.26
CA ASN A 911 42.08 -0.34 37.27
C ASN A 911 43.61 -0.46 37.15
N ASN A 912 44.14 -0.51 35.93
CA ASN A 912 45.57 -0.71 35.70
C ASN A 912 46.38 0.59 35.82
N THR A 913 45.81 1.72 35.37
CA THR A 913 46.54 2.99 35.27
C THR A 913 46.17 4.01 36.35
N GLY A 914 45.05 3.80 37.05
CA GLY A 914 44.45 4.77 37.96
C GLY A 914 43.86 5.99 37.27
N LYS A 915 43.80 6.01 35.93
CA LYS A 915 43.25 7.10 35.12
C LYS A 915 42.11 6.58 34.24
N LEU A 916 41.03 7.36 34.18
CA LEU A 916 39.93 7.09 33.27
C LEU A 916 40.40 7.35 31.84
N GLU A 917 40.10 6.43 30.92
CA GLU A 917 40.38 6.61 29.50
C GLU A 917 39.58 7.77 28.91
N SER A 918 40.02 8.36 27.79
CA SER A 918 39.25 9.45 27.20
C SER A 918 37.95 8.93 26.56
N LYS A 919 36.94 9.80 26.48
CA LYS A 919 35.67 9.51 25.81
C LYS A 919 35.87 9.06 24.35
N GLU A 920 36.85 9.62 23.66
CA GLU A 920 37.18 9.23 22.28
C GLU A 920 37.74 7.80 22.19
N ASP A 921 38.59 7.40 23.14
CA ASP A 921 39.12 6.04 23.19
C ASP A 921 38.02 5.03 23.55
N PHE A 922 37.14 5.34 24.50
CA PHE A 922 35.96 4.52 24.85
C PHE A 922 35.05 4.27 23.62
N LEU A 923 34.77 5.32 22.84
CA LEU A 923 33.98 5.20 21.61
C LEU A 923 34.71 4.43 20.50
N ARG A 924 36.04 4.53 20.44
CA ARG A 924 36.85 3.77 19.49
C ARG A 924 36.80 2.28 19.80
N ASP A 925 36.83 1.91 21.07
CA ASP A 925 36.77 0.52 21.52
C ASP A 925 35.38 -0.08 21.25
N PHE A 926 34.31 0.70 21.46
CA PHE A 926 32.95 0.33 21.02
C PHE A 926 32.88 0.11 19.50
N GLU A 927 33.40 1.04 18.70
CA GLU A 927 33.38 0.92 17.24
C GLU A 927 34.20 -0.28 16.76
N ALA A 928 35.35 -0.55 17.38
CA ALA A 928 36.19 -1.70 17.08
C ALA A 928 35.50 -3.03 17.44
N ALA A 929 34.78 -3.08 18.55
CA ALA A 929 33.99 -4.26 18.93
C ALA A 929 32.81 -4.48 17.98
N LEU A 930 32.07 -3.43 17.63
CA LEU A 930 30.94 -3.51 16.71
C LEU A 930 31.37 -3.96 15.30
N LYS A 931 32.56 -3.57 14.84
CA LYS A 931 33.13 -4.03 13.55
C LYS A 931 33.45 -5.52 13.51
N LYS A 932 33.63 -6.17 14.67
CA LYS A 932 33.87 -7.61 14.77
C LYS A 932 32.57 -8.43 14.80
N GLU A 933 31.42 -7.78 15.00
CA GLU A 933 30.12 -8.45 14.99
C GLU A 933 29.61 -8.66 13.55
N ILE A 934 28.85 -9.72 13.33
CA ILE A 934 28.27 -10.04 12.03
C ILE A 934 26.96 -9.25 11.87
N LEU A 935 27.03 -8.12 11.16
CA LEU A 935 25.90 -7.21 10.92
C LEU A 935 25.79 -6.87 9.43
N SER A 936 24.57 -6.62 8.95
CA SER A 936 24.38 -6.03 7.62
C SER A 936 24.96 -4.60 7.59
N ASP A 937 25.34 -4.09 6.41
CA ASP A 937 25.86 -2.72 6.29
C ASP A 937 24.89 -1.66 6.84
N LYS A 938 23.59 -1.90 6.68
CA LYS A 938 22.53 -1.05 7.21
C LYS A 938 22.51 -1.12 8.75
N ASP A 939 22.42 -2.33 9.31
CA ASP A 939 22.34 -2.51 10.76
C ASP A 939 23.61 -2.02 11.46
N PHE A 940 24.79 -2.24 10.87
CA PHE A 940 26.05 -1.72 11.36
C PHE A 940 26.02 -0.19 11.45
N LYS A 941 25.61 0.50 10.38
CA LYS A 941 25.49 1.97 10.37
C LYS A 941 24.46 2.46 11.38
N ASP A 942 23.30 1.80 11.47
CA ASP A 942 22.23 2.17 12.41
C ASP A 942 22.69 2.02 13.86
N ARG A 943 23.34 0.89 14.20
CA ARG A 943 23.86 0.64 15.56
C ARG A 943 25.06 1.50 15.90
N LEU A 944 25.95 1.77 14.96
CA LEU A 944 27.07 2.68 15.16
C LEU A 944 26.57 4.10 15.44
N THR A 945 25.60 4.58 14.65
CA THR A 945 24.98 5.90 14.83
C THR A 945 24.27 5.99 16.17
N HIS A 946 23.54 4.94 16.55
CA HIS A 946 22.87 4.88 17.84
C HIS A 946 23.87 4.89 19.02
N GLY A 947 24.91 4.07 18.97
CA GLY A 947 25.96 4.03 20.00
C GLY A 947 26.70 5.36 20.14
N LYS A 948 27.08 5.99 19.03
CA LYS A 948 27.69 7.34 19.01
C LYS A 948 26.79 8.45 19.52
N LYS A 949 25.49 8.19 19.69
CA LYS A 949 24.55 9.11 20.33
C LYS A 949 24.42 8.83 21.83
N VAL A 950 24.27 7.56 22.22
CA VAL A 950 23.93 7.18 23.60
C VAL A 950 25.15 7.11 24.52
N LEU A 951 26.26 6.53 24.05
CA LEU A 951 27.44 6.28 24.86
C LEU A 951 28.17 7.56 25.32
N PRO A 952 28.28 8.63 24.52
CA PRO A 952 28.84 9.89 25.00
C PRO A 952 28.05 10.50 26.16
N ASP A 953 26.71 10.52 26.04
CA ASP A 953 25.81 11.05 27.07
C ASP A 953 25.91 10.23 28.36
N TYR A 954 26.03 8.90 28.24
CA TYR A 954 26.24 8.00 29.37
C TYR A 954 27.59 8.25 30.06
N TYR A 955 28.67 8.38 29.27
CA TYR A 955 30.01 8.67 29.78
C TYR A 955 30.03 10.01 30.53
N ASP A 956 29.52 11.08 29.91
CA ASP A 956 29.52 12.43 30.50
C ASP A 956 28.67 12.50 31.78
N ARG A 957 27.57 11.72 31.84
CA ARG A 957 26.72 11.64 33.03
C ARG A 957 27.45 11.02 34.23
N TYR A 958 28.21 9.95 33.99
CA TYR A 958 28.81 9.13 35.03
C TYR A 958 30.32 9.31 35.16
N GLU A 959 30.93 10.27 34.45
CA GLU A 959 32.38 10.54 34.45
C GLU A 959 32.97 10.61 35.87
N LYS A 960 32.24 11.25 36.80
CA LYS A 960 32.65 11.43 38.20
C LYS A 960 32.30 10.25 39.12
N GLU A 961 31.48 9.31 38.65
CA GLU A 961 31.08 8.10 39.37
C GLU A 961 31.92 6.86 38.97
N PHE A 962 32.78 6.97 37.95
CA PHE A 962 33.69 5.89 37.59
C PHE A 962 34.78 5.71 38.65
N GLU A 963 34.64 4.66 39.45
CA GLU A 963 35.59 4.27 40.49
C GLU A 963 36.28 2.93 40.15
N LEU A 964 37.37 2.62 40.85
CA LEU A 964 38.06 1.34 40.73
C LEU A 964 37.10 0.19 41.09
N CYS A 965 36.99 -0.79 40.20
CA CYS A 965 36.20 -1.99 40.46
C CYS A 965 37.12 -3.18 40.80
N LEU A 966 36.58 -4.16 41.51
CA LEU A 966 37.35 -5.33 41.95
C LEU A 966 37.56 -6.34 40.81
N PHE A 967 36.50 -6.58 40.03
CA PHE A 967 36.55 -7.49 38.88
C PHE A 967 35.67 -6.94 37.74
N THR A 968 36.15 -7.09 36.51
CA THR A 968 35.33 -7.02 35.30
C THR A 968 35.17 -8.44 34.74
N GLU A 969 33.99 -8.74 34.22
CA GLU A 969 33.68 -9.98 33.50
C GLU A 969 34.04 -11.27 34.27
N LYS A 970 33.73 -11.27 35.58
CA LYS A 970 34.03 -12.36 36.51
C LYS A 970 33.22 -13.60 36.16
N LYS A 971 33.92 -14.66 35.75
CA LYS A 971 33.35 -15.99 35.49
C LYS A 971 33.29 -16.85 36.75
N PHE A 972 32.18 -17.55 36.90
CA PHE A 972 31.89 -18.55 37.92
C PHE A 972 31.61 -19.89 37.23
N GLY A 973 32.09 -21.00 37.79
CA GLY A 973 31.81 -22.35 37.27
C GLY A 973 32.64 -22.78 36.06
N ASP A 974 33.46 -21.90 35.46
CA ASP A 974 34.16 -22.16 34.19
C ASP A 974 35.59 -22.70 34.32
N SER A 975 36.27 -22.46 35.45
CA SER A 975 37.65 -22.93 35.67
C SER A 975 37.70 -24.13 36.61
N LEU A 976 38.77 -24.95 36.50
CA LEU A 976 39.04 -26.08 37.42
C LEU A 976 39.10 -25.62 38.89
N SER A 977 39.56 -24.39 39.14
CA SER A 977 39.67 -23.76 40.47
C SER A 977 38.40 -23.04 40.95
N SER A 978 37.36 -22.93 40.12
CA SER A 978 36.12 -22.20 40.41
C SER A 978 34.88 -23.01 40.03
N GLN A 979 34.93 -24.34 40.19
CA GLN A 979 33.76 -25.18 39.92
C GLN A 979 32.69 -24.89 40.97
N VAL A 980 31.48 -24.59 40.52
CA VAL A 980 30.35 -24.24 41.39
C VAL A 980 29.28 -25.31 41.24
N PHE A 981 28.88 -25.90 42.37
CA PHE A 981 27.84 -26.92 42.42
C PHE A 981 26.77 -26.55 43.44
N LEU A 982 25.52 -26.76 43.08
CA LEU A 982 24.41 -26.86 44.01
C LEU A 982 24.07 -28.34 44.15
N ASP A 983 24.49 -28.97 45.24
CA ASP A 983 24.50 -30.43 45.41
C ASP A 983 25.26 -31.13 44.27
N ASP A 984 24.56 -31.81 43.36
CA ASP A 984 25.13 -32.50 42.19
C ASP A 984 24.91 -31.73 40.86
N ILE A 985 24.36 -30.51 40.93
CA ILE A 985 24.02 -29.69 39.76
C ILE A 985 25.15 -28.68 39.49
N PRO A 986 25.89 -28.81 38.38
CA PRO A 986 26.92 -27.84 38.04
C PRO A 986 26.30 -26.52 37.57
N LEU A 987 26.74 -25.42 38.16
CA LEU A 987 26.28 -24.06 37.84
C LEU A 987 27.38 -23.25 37.17
N SER A 988 26.99 -22.30 36.32
CA SER A 988 27.92 -21.37 35.66
C SER A 988 27.30 -19.99 35.48
N GLY A 989 28.14 -18.96 35.38
CA GLY A 989 27.68 -17.59 35.14
C GLY A 989 28.83 -16.61 34.94
N LYS A 990 28.50 -15.43 34.39
CA LYS A 990 29.44 -14.34 34.13
C LYS A 990 28.83 -13.04 34.66
N ALA A 991 29.46 -12.43 35.65
CA ALA A 991 29.04 -11.14 36.18
C ALA A 991 29.83 -10.02 35.50
N ASP A 992 29.14 -8.98 35.00
CA ASP A 992 29.77 -7.93 34.18
C ASP A 992 30.76 -7.07 34.98
N ARG A 993 30.37 -6.58 36.17
CA ARG A 993 31.24 -5.77 37.04
C ARG A 993 30.98 -6.06 38.53
N VAL A 994 32.05 -6.08 39.33
CA VAL A 994 32.01 -6.25 40.79
C VAL A 994 32.70 -5.06 41.46
N ASP A 995 31.95 -4.27 42.22
CA ASP A 995 32.45 -3.08 42.92
C ASP A 995 32.71 -3.40 44.41
N LEU A 996 33.79 -2.85 44.98
CA LEU A 996 34.07 -2.98 46.42
C LEU A 996 33.34 -1.86 47.19
N THR A 997 32.40 -2.22 48.07
CA THR A 997 31.60 -1.23 48.83
C THR A 997 32.13 -1.00 50.24
N ASN A 998 32.72 -2.01 50.88
CA ASN A 998 33.46 -1.85 52.13
C ASN A 998 34.71 -2.74 52.11
N LYS A 999 35.88 -2.11 52.30
CA LYS A 999 37.18 -2.79 52.30
C LYS A 999 37.46 -3.57 53.58
N GLU A 1000 36.95 -3.12 54.72
CA GLU A 1000 37.15 -3.77 56.02
C GLU A 1000 36.31 -5.06 56.12
N ASP A 1001 35.04 -4.99 55.73
CA ASP A 1001 34.10 -6.12 55.78
C ASP A 1001 34.10 -6.98 54.51
N LYS A 1002 34.93 -6.62 53.50
CA LYS A 1002 34.95 -7.26 52.18
C LYS A 1002 33.58 -7.35 51.50
N HIS A 1003 32.77 -6.31 51.69
CA HIS A 1003 31.46 -6.20 51.05
C HIS A 1003 31.60 -5.74 49.60
N VAL A 1004 30.87 -6.39 48.70
CA VAL A 1004 30.87 -6.08 47.27
C VAL A 1004 29.46 -5.91 46.72
N ARG A 1005 29.38 -5.20 45.59
CA ARG A 1005 28.15 -5.03 44.80
C ARG A 1005 28.36 -5.62 43.40
N PHE A 1006 27.42 -6.43 42.94
CA PHE A 1006 27.39 -6.90 41.55
C PHE A 1006 26.62 -5.94 40.68
N VAL A 1007 27.14 -5.66 39.49
CA VAL A 1007 26.53 -4.75 38.52
C VAL A 1007 26.41 -5.49 37.20
N ASP A 1008 25.20 -5.48 36.64
CA ASP A 1008 24.87 -6.11 35.36
C ASP A 1008 24.34 -5.01 34.41
N TYR A 1009 24.96 -4.91 33.23
CA TYR A 1009 24.65 -3.87 32.26
C TYR A 1009 23.49 -4.30 31.37
N LYS A 1010 22.55 -3.38 31.12
CA LYS A 1010 21.41 -3.62 30.23
C LYS A 1010 21.34 -2.56 29.13
N THR A 1011 21.50 -3.01 27.89
CA THR A 1011 21.35 -2.21 26.66
C THR A 1011 19.96 -2.41 26.03
N GLY A 1012 18.92 -2.38 26.84
CA GLY A 1012 17.54 -2.58 26.40
C GLY A 1012 16.59 -1.62 27.11
N LYS A 1013 15.30 -1.70 26.79
CA LYS A 1013 14.29 -0.81 27.39
C LYS A 1013 14.35 -0.85 28.92
N VAL A 1014 14.44 0.34 29.52
CA VAL A 1014 14.43 0.52 30.98
C VAL A 1014 13.13 -0.03 31.57
N ARG A 1015 13.27 -1.02 32.45
CA ARG A 1015 12.17 -1.60 33.24
C ARG A 1015 12.03 -0.87 34.58
N THR A 1016 10.80 -0.75 35.05
CA THR A 1016 10.49 -0.22 36.38
C THR A 1016 10.81 -1.26 37.46
N ARG A 1017 10.98 -0.81 38.71
CA ARG A 1017 11.27 -1.70 39.84
C ARG A 1017 10.23 -2.82 39.99
N GLY A 1018 8.94 -2.52 39.85
CA GLY A 1018 7.87 -3.53 39.91
C GLY A 1018 7.82 -4.49 38.70
N GLU A 1019 8.33 -4.08 37.54
CA GLU A 1019 8.52 -4.98 36.40
C GLU A 1019 9.74 -5.89 36.59
N ILE A 1020 10.74 -5.48 37.37
CA ILE A 1020 11.90 -6.31 37.70
C ILE A 1020 11.57 -7.28 38.83
N GLU A 1021 10.87 -6.83 39.87
CA GLU A 1021 10.51 -7.63 41.06
C GLU A 1021 9.35 -8.61 40.83
N GLY A 1022 8.72 -8.64 39.65
CA GLY A 1022 7.62 -9.60 39.40
C GLY A 1022 6.23 -9.14 39.89
N THR A 1023 6.09 -7.92 40.40
CA THR A 1023 4.87 -7.45 41.08
C THR A 1023 3.81 -6.85 40.14
N THR A 1024 4.05 -6.89 38.82
CA THR A 1024 3.18 -6.33 37.78
C THR A 1024 2.75 -7.39 36.77
N GLN A 1025 1.57 -7.24 36.17
CA GLN A 1025 1.02 -8.19 35.17
C GLN A 1025 1.90 -8.42 33.93
N ASN A 1026 2.85 -7.52 33.65
CA ASN A 1026 3.73 -7.59 32.47
C ASN A 1026 5.15 -8.08 32.81
N SER A 1027 5.40 -8.56 34.03
CA SER A 1027 6.72 -9.03 34.45
C SER A 1027 6.93 -10.52 34.17
N ASP A 1028 8.11 -10.86 33.67
CA ASP A 1028 8.61 -12.23 33.52
C ASP A 1028 9.49 -12.68 34.71
N GLY A 1029 9.92 -11.74 35.57
CA GLY A 1029 10.82 -11.98 36.71
C GLY A 1029 12.27 -12.36 36.33
N ASP A 1030 12.63 -12.32 35.04
CA ASP A 1030 13.91 -12.86 34.53
C ASP A 1030 15.12 -12.14 35.11
N TYR A 1031 15.07 -10.81 35.16
CA TYR A 1031 16.19 -9.98 35.64
C TYR A 1031 16.43 -10.17 37.14
N LYS A 1032 15.37 -10.21 37.96
CA LYS A 1032 15.51 -10.43 39.39
C LYS A 1032 16.05 -11.83 39.69
N ARG A 1033 15.58 -12.87 38.98
CA ARG A 1033 16.16 -14.22 39.07
C ARG A 1033 17.64 -14.25 38.69
N GLN A 1034 18.03 -13.54 37.63
CA GLN A 1034 19.43 -13.44 37.21
C GLN A 1034 20.33 -12.85 38.33
N LEU A 1035 19.88 -11.78 38.99
CA LEU A 1035 20.63 -11.17 40.11
C LEU A 1035 20.76 -12.11 41.31
N ILE A 1036 19.66 -12.78 41.70
CA ILE A 1036 19.67 -13.78 42.79
C ILE A 1036 20.59 -14.95 42.42
N PHE A 1037 20.61 -15.37 41.15
CA PHE A 1037 21.49 -16.45 40.67
C PHE A 1037 22.97 -16.06 40.80
N TYR A 1038 23.35 -14.82 40.45
CA TYR A 1038 24.73 -14.38 40.64
C TYR A 1038 25.11 -14.30 42.14
N HIS A 1039 24.20 -13.87 42.99
CA HIS A 1039 24.40 -13.91 44.44
C HIS A 1039 24.64 -15.34 44.94
N LEU A 1040 23.81 -16.30 44.50
CA LEU A 1040 23.98 -17.72 44.81
C LEU A 1040 25.33 -18.28 44.33
N LEU A 1041 25.77 -17.94 43.10
CA LEU A 1041 27.08 -18.34 42.59
C LEU A 1041 28.22 -17.83 43.47
N SER A 1042 28.09 -16.62 44.02
CA SER A 1042 29.10 -16.06 44.92
C SER A 1042 29.18 -16.76 46.27
N GLU A 1043 28.04 -17.27 46.80
CA GLU A 1043 28.02 -18.04 48.05
C GLU A 1043 28.61 -19.44 47.88
N LEU A 1044 28.41 -20.05 46.71
CA LEU A 1044 28.85 -21.42 46.42
C LEU A 1044 30.30 -21.51 45.92
N ASP A 1045 30.85 -20.43 45.34
CA ASP A 1045 32.24 -20.40 44.86
C ASP A 1045 33.24 -20.19 46.00
N GLN A 1046 33.90 -21.26 46.44
CA GLN A 1046 34.92 -21.23 47.49
C GLN A 1046 36.13 -20.33 47.17
N SER A 1047 36.38 -20.03 45.89
CA SER A 1047 37.45 -19.12 45.47
C SER A 1047 37.10 -17.65 45.67
N PHE A 1048 35.81 -17.32 45.82
CA PHE A 1048 35.30 -15.96 45.95
C PHE A 1048 35.25 -15.52 47.43
N LYS A 1049 36.23 -14.72 47.86
CA LYS A 1049 36.44 -14.35 49.28
C LYS A 1049 35.70 -13.08 49.73
N TYR A 1050 34.64 -12.66 49.03
CA TYR A 1050 33.92 -11.42 49.25
C TYR A 1050 32.44 -11.68 49.47
N GLN A 1051 31.77 -10.84 50.26
CA GLN A 1051 30.35 -10.99 50.54
C GLN A 1051 29.54 -10.00 49.70
N VAL A 1052 28.62 -10.52 48.89
CA VAL A 1052 27.73 -9.69 48.05
C VAL A 1052 26.60 -9.14 48.92
N VAL A 1053 26.58 -7.83 49.14
CA VAL A 1053 25.54 -7.16 49.95
C VAL A 1053 24.46 -6.48 49.10
N GLN A 1054 24.75 -6.24 47.83
CA GLN A 1054 23.87 -5.51 46.91
C GLN A 1054 24.10 -5.97 45.47
N THR A 1055 23.05 -5.91 44.66
CA THR A 1055 23.10 -6.10 43.21
C THR A 1055 22.50 -4.88 42.51
N GLU A 1056 23.01 -4.50 41.35
CA GLU A 1056 22.59 -3.33 40.58
C GLU A 1056 22.36 -3.71 39.11
N LEU A 1057 21.26 -3.21 38.54
CA LEU A 1057 21.04 -3.18 37.09
C LEU A 1057 21.31 -1.78 36.58
N ASP A 1058 22.27 -1.66 35.66
CA ASP A 1058 22.71 -0.39 35.10
C ASP A 1058 22.23 -0.30 33.64
N PHE A 1059 21.22 0.54 33.40
CA PHE A 1059 20.63 0.70 32.07
C PHE A 1059 21.39 1.75 31.27
N ILE A 1060 22.11 1.27 30.25
CA ILE A 1060 22.96 2.10 29.38
C ILE A 1060 22.13 2.89 28.37
N GLU A 1061 20.85 2.54 28.17
CA GLU A 1061 19.93 3.31 27.32
C GLU A 1061 19.03 4.24 28.16
N PRO A 1062 18.90 5.53 27.79
CA PRO A 1062 18.11 6.47 28.56
C PRO A 1062 16.61 6.32 28.29
N LYS A 1063 15.78 6.53 29.32
CA LYS A 1063 14.32 6.66 29.20
C LYS A 1063 13.95 8.12 29.39
N ASN A 1064 13.34 8.74 28.38
CA ASN A 1064 13.04 10.18 28.37
C ASN A 1064 14.26 11.09 28.61
N GLY A 1065 15.45 10.65 28.22
CA GLY A 1065 16.70 11.40 28.40
C GLY A 1065 17.41 11.14 29.74
N GLU A 1066 16.86 10.31 30.63
CA GLU A 1066 17.48 9.95 31.91
C GLU A 1066 17.99 8.51 31.92
N PHE A 1067 19.24 8.33 32.37
CA PHE A 1067 19.83 7.01 32.66
C PHE A 1067 19.43 6.53 34.06
N LYS A 1068 19.22 5.22 34.21
CA LYS A 1068 18.68 4.65 35.45
C LYS A 1068 19.52 3.49 35.94
N LYS A 1069 19.85 3.50 37.23
CA LYS A 1069 20.44 2.38 37.97
C LYS A 1069 19.45 1.91 39.03
N GLU A 1070 19.16 0.62 39.08
CA GLU A 1070 18.25 0.01 40.07
C GLU A 1070 19.02 -0.93 40.99
N ARG A 1071 18.98 -0.67 42.30
CA ARG A 1071 19.70 -1.42 43.31
C ARG A 1071 18.77 -2.31 44.12
N PHE A 1072 19.20 -3.54 44.35
CA PHE A 1072 18.46 -4.55 45.09
C PHE A 1072 19.35 -5.18 46.16
N ASN A 1073 18.77 -5.39 47.35
CA ASN A 1073 19.38 -6.20 48.39
C ASN A 1073 18.69 -7.57 48.36
N ILE A 1074 19.46 -8.62 48.13
CA ILE A 1074 18.93 -9.98 48.01
C ILE A 1074 18.67 -10.54 49.41
N GLN A 1075 17.47 -11.05 49.65
CA GLN A 1075 17.12 -11.70 50.91
C GLN A 1075 17.47 -13.18 50.87
N LYS A 1076 17.73 -13.79 52.03
CA LYS A 1076 18.10 -15.22 52.11
C LYS A 1076 16.97 -16.14 51.63
N GLU A 1077 15.72 -15.74 51.88
CA GLU A 1077 14.52 -16.45 51.48
C GLU A 1077 14.42 -16.54 49.94
N GLU A 1078 14.79 -15.47 49.22
CA GLU A 1078 14.79 -15.43 47.75
C GLU A 1078 15.83 -16.40 47.15
N VAL A 1079 16.96 -16.59 47.84
CA VAL A 1079 18.02 -17.51 47.43
C VAL A 1079 17.58 -18.96 47.61
N GLU A 1080 16.92 -19.28 48.72
CA GLU A 1080 16.40 -20.63 48.97
C GLU A 1080 15.28 -21.01 47.99
N GLU A 1081 14.39 -20.07 47.64
CA GLU A 1081 13.37 -20.29 46.60
C GLU A 1081 14.03 -20.62 45.25
N LEU A 1082 15.05 -19.85 44.85
CA LEU A 1082 15.77 -20.11 43.60
C LEU A 1082 16.48 -21.48 43.60
N LYS A 1083 17.06 -21.91 44.72
CA LYS A 1083 17.64 -23.26 44.85
C LYS A 1083 16.60 -24.35 44.58
N GLY A 1084 15.36 -24.18 45.06
CA GLY A 1084 14.25 -25.07 44.75
C GLY A 1084 13.95 -25.13 43.25
N VAL A 1085 13.78 -23.96 42.62
CA VAL A 1085 13.50 -23.84 41.17
C VAL A 1085 14.60 -24.49 40.32
N ILE A 1086 15.88 -24.32 40.67
CA ILE A 1086 17.01 -24.95 39.99
C ILE A 1086 16.93 -26.47 40.06
N LYS A 1087 16.63 -27.03 41.25
CA LYS A 1087 16.52 -28.48 41.46
C LYS A 1087 15.39 -29.09 40.65
N ASP A 1088 14.21 -28.47 40.68
CA ASP A 1088 13.04 -28.93 39.94
C ASP A 1088 13.28 -28.87 38.42
N SER A 1089 13.84 -27.75 37.94
CA SER A 1089 14.17 -27.58 36.52
C SER A 1089 15.18 -28.64 36.05
N MET A 1090 16.25 -28.89 36.82
CA MET A 1090 17.25 -29.87 36.43
C MET A 1090 16.72 -31.31 36.47
N LYS A 1091 15.80 -31.62 37.38
CA LYS A 1091 15.11 -32.91 37.43
C LYS A 1091 14.29 -33.16 36.16
N GLU A 1092 13.56 -32.15 35.68
CA GLU A 1092 12.80 -32.24 34.43
C GLU A 1092 13.69 -32.30 33.19
N ILE A 1093 14.79 -31.54 33.16
CA ILE A 1093 15.77 -31.61 32.08
C ILE A 1093 16.35 -33.02 31.98
N ARG A 1094 16.77 -33.61 33.10
CA ARG A 1094 17.34 -34.97 33.16
C ARG A 1094 16.34 -36.08 32.78
N SER A 1095 15.04 -35.86 33.00
CA SER A 1095 14.00 -36.81 32.57
C SER A 1095 13.58 -36.62 31.10
N LEU A 1096 14.21 -35.68 30.38
CA LEU A 1096 13.86 -35.28 29.01
C LEU A 1096 12.40 -34.80 28.88
N ASN A 1097 11.83 -34.24 29.94
CA ASN A 1097 10.54 -33.58 29.91
C ASN A 1097 10.66 -32.20 29.23
N LEU A 1098 10.80 -32.22 27.91
CA LEU A 1098 11.11 -31.04 27.08
C LEU A 1098 9.91 -30.62 26.24
N ASP A 1099 8.73 -30.62 26.86
CA ASP A 1099 7.46 -30.32 26.21
C ASP A 1099 7.33 -28.84 25.79
N ARG A 1100 6.45 -28.59 24.82
CA ARG A 1100 6.10 -27.23 24.43
C ARG A 1100 5.32 -26.57 25.55
N THR A 1101 5.61 -25.30 25.82
CA THR A 1101 4.77 -24.50 26.72
C THR A 1101 3.35 -24.40 26.17
N LYS A 1102 2.37 -24.41 27.07
CA LYS A 1102 0.96 -24.15 26.75
C LYS A 1102 0.63 -22.66 26.77
N ASP A 1103 1.54 -21.83 27.29
CA ASP A 1103 1.39 -20.38 27.25
C ASP A 1103 1.70 -19.87 25.84
N THR A 1104 0.69 -19.29 25.20
CA THR A 1104 0.81 -18.74 23.85
C THR A 1104 1.50 -17.37 23.82
N THR A 1105 1.67 -16.70 24.97
CA THR A 1105 2.23 -15.34 25.05
C THR A 1105 3.70 -15.28 24.65
N PRO A 1106 4.59 -16.14 25.19
CA PRO A 1106 6.00 -16.20 24.76
C PRO A 1106 6.13 -16.70 23.32
N CYS A 1107 5.22 -17.59 22.90
CA CYS A 1107 5.26 -18.20 21.57
C CYS A 1107 5.14 -17.18 20.41
N GLN A 1108 4.46 -16.04 20.62
CA GLN A 1108 4.33 -14.99 19.61
C GLN A 1108 5.67 -14.34 19.24
N ARG A 1109 6.58 -14.25 20.22
CA ARG A 1109 7.91 -13.61 20.09
C ARG A 1109 9.04 -14.64 19.94
N CYS A 1110 8.71 -15.92 19.85
CA CYS A 1110 9.68 -17.01 19.75
C CYS A 1110 10.20 -17.16 18.33
N ASP A 1111 11.53 -17.28 18.19
CA ASP A 1111 12.21 -17.50 16.91
C ASP A 1111 11.78 -18.82 16.23
N PHE A 1112 11.33 -19.81 17.02
CA PHE A 1112 10.91 -21.12 16.53
C PHE A 1112 9.41 -21.26 16.30
N ARG A 1113 8.65 -20.15 16.30
CA ARG A 1113 7.18 -20.20 16.22
C ARG A 1113 6.67 -21.01 15.02
N THR A 1114 7.33 -20.92 13.88
CA THR A 1114 6.95 -21.61 12.62
C THR A 1114 7.19 -23.11 12.68
N HIS A 1115 8.08 -23.58 13.55
CA HIS A 1115 8.28 -25.00 13.81
C HIS A 1115 7.22 -25.56 14.76
N CYS A 1116 6.83 -24.80 15.79
CA CYS A 1116 5.81 -25.24 16.75
C CYS A 1116 4.39 -25.12 16.19
N TRP A 1117 4.18 -24.13 15.30
CA TRP A 1117 2.88 -23.74 14.74
C TRP A 1117 3.04 -23.41 13.24
N PRO A 1118 3.22 -24.42 12.38
CA PRO A 1118 3.49 -24.21 10.95
C PRO A 1118 2.35 -23.51 10.20
N GLU A 1119 1.10 -23.68 10.64
CA GLU A 1119 -0.07 -22.95 10.12
C GLU A 1119 -0.32 -21.60 10.83
N GLY A 1120 0.57 -21.23 11.76
CA GLY A 1120 0.53 -19.99 12.53
C GLY A 1120 -0.26 -20.10 13.84
N LEU A 1121 0.17 -19.32 14.84
CA LEU A 1121 -0.65 -19.00 16.01
C LEU A 1121 -1.61 -17.88 15.62
N THR A 1122 -2.91 -18.16 15.55
CA THR A 1122 -3.91 -17.10 15.36
C THR A 1122 -3.83 -16.15 16.55
N GLY A 1123 -3.37 -14.93 16.31
CA GLY A 1123 -3.22 -13.92 17.34
C GLY A 1123 -4.56 -13.67 18.05
N LYS A 1124 -4.53 -13.86 19.38
CA LYS A 1124 -5.60 -13.68 20.39
C LYS A 1124 -6.53 -14.88 20.58
N THR A 1125 -6.14 -15.78 21.49
CA THR A 1125 -7.04 -16.12 22.60
C THR A 1125 -7.36 -14.88 23.41
#